data_AF-A0AA86W2B8-F1
#
_entry.id   AF-A0AA86W2B8-F1
#
_cell.length_a   1.000
_cell.length_b   1.000
_cell.length_c   1.000
_cell.angle_alpha   90.00
_cell.angle_beta   90.00
_cell.angle_gamma   90.00
#
_symmetry.space_group_name_H-M   'P 1'
#
loop_
_entity.id
_entity.type
_entity.pdbx_description
1 polymer ?
#
loop_
_entity_poly.entity_id
_entity_poly.type
_entity_poly.pdbx_seq_one_letter_code
_entity_poly.pdbx_strand_id
1 'polypeptide(L)'
;MQEMIFWWHGYNSASYREGNGRAFTDADVIKLPYLEAIVKETLRLHPIGPLLSWARLSTSDVQLSNGMMVPANTTTMVNMWAITHDPKVWHELLVFKPERFMQSEGGVEVDVRGFNLRLAPFGAGRRVCPGKNLGLVSVSLWVANLVHRFHWFQDMANPVDPAEVLKLSCEMKNPLIAVASPCLLIKAQDIFLRYICNSIIVTFSFMKMSCSKNIFFQILWCFSFISLSSQTQRHYSFVVREAQYTRLCSTKSILTVNGNFPGPTIRVNGGDTIFVDVYNKGNYNITLHWHGVKQPRNPWTDGPSYITQCPIQPGMKFRQKLVFSFEEGTIWWHAHSEWIRATVYGAIYVYPTKNTPYPFPQPDAEIPIIFGEWWMNDVNEVFRQSFETGGAPNVSDALTINGQPGDLFPCSMPETFKLNVEQGRTYHLRVINAAMNLILFFSVSQHNLTVVGADAVYTKPLTRDYICISPGQAMDVLLHANQEPNHYYLAARAYSSGIGVAFDNTTTTARIEYSGNYTPPSSPSLPNLPNFNDTQAALEFITNLRGLPERYPTPVPTNITTQILTTISVNTLPCPNGRNDCQGPNGTIFSASMNNISFQNPNIDILKAYYYHINGVYETGFPRFPPFIFNFTADFLPLTLNIPKQGTRVNVLNYGAIVEIVFQGTNVVGGIDHPIHLHGYSFHVIGYGLGNFNQSKDPMNFNLVDPPYLNTVIVPINGWAAIRFVAVNPGVWFMHCHLERHQSWGMETVFIVKNGNSPSQILPSPPPDMPPC
;
A
#
# COMPACT_ATOMS: atom_id res chain seq x y z
N MET A 1 2.27 -33.53 -2.09
CA MET A 1 2.04 -32.75 -3.33
C MET A 1 3.08 -33.08 -4.40
N GLN A 2 4.39 -33.03 -4.15
CA GLN A 2 5.37 -33.38 -5.20
C GLN A 2 5.44 -34.87 -5.55
N GLU A 3 5.36 -35.80 -4.60
CA GLU A 3 5.20 -37.23 -4.95
C GLU A 3 3.94 -37.48 -5.80
N MET A 4 2.86 -36.77 -5.46
CA MET A 4 1.61 -36.80 -6.22
C MET A 4 1.78 -36.27 -7.65
N ILE A 5 2.62 -35.25 -7.84
CA ILE A 5 2.89 -34.61 -9.14
C ILE A 5 3.88 -35.43 -9.99
N PHE A 6 4.96 -35.94 -9.37
CA PHE A 6 6.01 -36.73 -10.03
C PHE A 6 5.47 -38.07 -10.54
N TRP A 7 4.70 -38.79 -9.72
CA TRP A 7 4.11 -40.08 -10.11
C TRP A 7 2.93 -39.94 -11.07
N TRP A 8 2.24 -38.79 -11.09
CA TRP A 8 1.25 -38.49 -12.13
C TRP A 8 1.89 -38.36 -13.53
N HIS A 9 3.11 -37.81 -13.62
CA HIS A 9 3.83 -37.70 -14.89
C HIS A 9 4.37 -39.05 -15.39
N GLY A 10 4.61 -40.01 -14.50
CA GLY A 10 5.11 -41.35 -14.85
C GLY A 10 4.08 -42.27 -15.51
N TYR A 11 2.78 -42.11 -15.22
CA TYR A 11 1.73 -43.04 -15.70
C TYR A 11 0.90 -42.50 -16.88
N ASN A 12 0.88 -41.19 -17.12
CA ASN A 12 0.09 -40.58 -18.19
C ASN A 12 0.97 -39.86 -19.22
N SER A 13 1.48 -40.63 -20.18
CA SER A 13 1.83 -40.08 -21.48
C SER A 13 0.55 -39.81 -22.29
N ALA A 14 0.38 -38.56 -22.68
CA ALA A 14 -0.47 -38.06 -23.76
C ALA A 14 -2.02 -38.10 -23.67
N SER A 15 -2.70 -38.98 -22.91
CA SER A 15 -4.14 -39.21 -23.16
C SER A 15 -5.17 -38.26 -22.49
N TYR A 16 -4.80 -37.45 -21.49
CA TYR A 16 -5.74 -36.52 -20.81
C TYR A 16 -5.38 -35.02 -20.95
N ARG A 17 -4.36 -34.69 -21.75
CA ARG A 17 -3.94 -33.30 -21.99
C ARG A 17 -4.70 -32.61 -23.14
N GLU A 18 -5.57 -33.33 -23.86
CA GLU A 18 -6.40 -32.78 -24.95
C GLU A 18 -7.74 -32.15 -24.49
N GLY A 19 -7.81 -31.68 -23.23
CA GLY A 19 -9.03 -31.10 -22.66
C GLY A 19 -9.06 -29.57 -22.65
N ASN A 20 -9.31 -28.93 -23.79
CA ASN A 20 -9.83 -27.55 -24.00
C ASN A 20 -9.47 -26.37 -23.05
N GLY A 21 -8.41 -26.46 -22.23
CA GLY A 21 -8.00 -25.39 -21.32
C GLY A 21 -8.98 -25.08 -20.18
N ARG A 22 -10.02 -25.91 -19.97
CA ARG A 22 -10.98 -25.72 -18.88
C ARG A 22 -10.41 -26.25 -17.56
N ALA A 23 -10.72 -25.60 -16.45
CA ALA A 23 -10.40 -26.14 -15.12
C ALA A 23 -11.11 -27.49 -14.92
N PHE A 24 -10.45 -28.42 -14.21
CA PHE A 24 -11.13 -29.62 -13.74
C PHE A 24 -12.26 -29.22 -12.78
N THR A 25 -13.43 -29.82 -12.95
CA THR A 25 -14.55 -29.74 -12.01
C THR A 25 -14.57 -30.97 -11.10
N ASP A 26 -15.35 -30.93 -10.02
CA ASP A 26 -15.52 -32.09 -9.11
C ASP A 26 -16.00 -33.34 -9.86
N ALA A 27 -16.85 -33.17 -10.88
CA ALA A 27 -17.35 -34.26 -11.72
C ALA A 27 -16.25 -34.88 -12.62
N ASP A 28 -15.22 -34.10 -12.98
CA ASP A 28 -14.10 -34.58 -13.78
C ASP A 28 -13.10 -35.36 -12.92
N VAL A 29 -12.88 -34.94 -11.68
CA VAL A 29 -11.97 -35.60 -10.72
C VAL A 29 -12.42 -37.03 -10.40
N ILE A 30 -13.73 -37.28 -10.32
CA ILE A 30 -14.31 -38.63 -10.11
C ILE A 30 -13.86 -39.63 -11.20
N LYS A 31 -13.49 -39.14 -12.39
CA LYS A 31 -13.05 -39.98 -13.52
C LYS A 31 -11.55 -40.26 -13.52
N LEU A 32 -10.81 -39.84 -12.48
CA LEU A 32 -9.36 -39.99 -12.36
C LEU A 32 -8.98 -40.98 -11.23
N PRO A 33 -9.21 -42.30 -11.41
CA PRO A 33 -8.97 -43.29 -10.34
C PRO A 33 -7.50 -43.35 -9.91
N TYR A 34 -6.55 -43.07 -10.81
CA TYR A 34 -5.13 -43.01 -10.47
C TYR A 34 -4.79 -41.81 -9.56
N LEU A 35 -5.51 -40.69 -9.71
CA LEU A 35 -5.34 -39.53 -8.80
C LEU A 35 -5.79 -39.89 -7.39
N GLU A 36 -6.90 -40.61 -7.27
CA GLU A 36 -7.40 -41.07 -5.98
C GLU A 36 -6.41 -42.04 -5.33
N ALA A 37 -5.84 -42.97 -6.12
CA ALA A 37 -4.81 -43.89 -5.67
C ALA A 37 -3.55 -43.17 -5.16
N ILE A 38 -3.11 -42.12 -5.87
CA ILE A 38 -2.01 -41.23 -5.45
C ILE A 38 -2.32 -40.57 -4.11
N VAL A 39 -3.54 -40.02 -3.95
CA VAL A 39 -3.95 -39.36 -2.70
C VAL A 39 -3.96 -40.36 -1.54
N LYS A 40 -4.48 -41.57 -1.75
CA LYS A 40 -4.49 -42.65 -0.76
C LYS A 40 -3.07 -43.05 -0.34
N GLU A 41 -2.16 -43.21 -1.30
CA GLU A 41 -0.77 -43.60 -1.02
C GLU A 41 0.01 -42.51 -0.29
N THR A 42 -0.19 -41.23 -0.66
CA THR A 42 0.39 -40.12 0.12
C THR A 42 -0.15 -40.10 1.55
N LEU A 43 -1.45 -40.31 1.78
CA LEU A 43 -2.01 -40.35 3.13
C LEU A 43 -1.54 -41.56 3.95
N ARG A 44 -1.11 -42.64 3.30
CA ARG A 44 -0.52 -43.83 3.95
C ARG A 44 0.90 -43.55 4.44
N LEU A 45 1.76 -43.05 3.55
CA LEU A 45 3.16 -42.74 3.85
C LEU A 45 3.28 -41.53 4.79
N HIS A 46 2.44 -40.52 4.55
CA HIS A 46 2.49 -39.21 5.21
C HIS A 46 1.14 -38.88 5.86
N PRO A 47 0.73 -39.62 6.91
CA PRO A 47 -0.55 -39.39 7.58
C PRO A 47 -0.55 -38.03 8.29
N ILE A 48 -1.47 -37.13 7.88
CA ILE A 48 -1.58 -35.76 8.42
C ILE A 48 -1.67 -35.76 9.95
N GLY A 49 -2.40 -36.72 10.53
CA GLY A 49 -2.42 -37.00 11.96
C GLY A 49 -1.82 -38.37 12.25
N PRO A 50 -0.48 -38.49 12.45
CA PRO A 50 0.17 -39.77 12.70
C PRO A 50 -0.22 -40.36 14.06
N LEU A 51 -0.61 -39.50 15.00
CA LEU A 51 -1.27 -39.87 16.26
C LEU A 51 -2.71 -39.35 16.23
N LEU A 52 -3.66 -40.23 15.94
CA LEU A 52 -5.07 -39.87 15.81
C LEU A 52 -5.72 -39.66 17.17
N SER A 53 -6.47 -38.55 17.28
CA SER A 53 -7.15 -38.05 18.47
C SER A 53 -6.21 -37.61 19.60
N TRP A 54 -6.66 -36.60 20.33
CA TRP A 54 -6.09 -36.28 21.64
C TRP A 54 -6.18 -37.52 22.54
N ALA A 55 -5.15 -37.70 23.36
CA ALA A 55 -5.01 -38.85 24.24
C ALA A 55 -6.29 -39.09 25.06
N ARG A 56 -6.77 -40.33 25.07
CA ARG A 56 -8.04 -40.71 25.71
C ARG A 56 -7.76 -41.42 27.01
N LEU A 57 -8.21 -40.83 28.11
CA LEU A 57 -8.19 -41.47 29.40
C LEU A 57 -9.30 -42.52 29.47
N SER A 58 -8.93 -43.78 29.74
CA SER A 58 -9.90 -44.83 30.02
C SER A 58 -10.58 -44.56 31.35
N THR A 59 -11.92 -44.51 31.39
CA THR A 59 -12.67 -44.27 32.63
C THR A 59 -12.99 -45.55 33.40
N SER A 60 -12.73 -46.71 32.80
CA SER A 60 -12.95 -48.04 33.36
C SER A 60 -12.01 -49.04 32.68
N ASP A 61 -11.90 -50.26 33.20
CA ASP A 61 -11.16 -51.32 32.53
C ASP A 61 -11.87 -51.70 31.22
N VAL A 62 -11.15 -51.67 30.10
CA VAL A 62 -11.67 -51.99 28.76
C VAL A 62 -10.99 -53.24 28.23
N GLN A 63 -11.76 -54.32 28.11
CA GLN A 63 -11.30 -55.55 27.48
C GLN A 63 -11.31 -55.41 25.95
N LEU A 64 -10.16 -55.65 25.31
CA LEU A 64 -10.02 -55.67 23.86
C LEU A 64 -10.29 -57.08 23.33
N SER A 65 -10.75 -57.15 22.07
CA SER A 65 -11.13 -58.40 21.41
C SER A 65 -9.99 -59.40 21.23
N ASN A 66 -8.74 -58.95 21.32
CA ASN A 66 -7.55 -59.80 21.24
C ASN A 66 -7.05 -60.30 22.61
N GLY A 67 -7.86 -60.15 23.67
CA GLY A 67 -7.53 -60.61 25.03
C GLY A 67 -6.72 -59.61 25.85
N MET A 68 -6.28 -58.49 25.27
CA MET A 68 -5.62 -57.42 26.03
C MET A 68 -6.64 -56.63 26.87
N MET A 69 -6.21 -56.07 27.99
CA MET A 69 -7.03 -55.20 28.85
C MET A 69 -6.36 -53.83 28.95
N VAL A 70 -7.14 -52.77 28.77
CA VAL A 70 -6.74 -51.38 29.00
C VAL A 70 -7.29 -50.96 30.36
N PRO A 71 -6.45 -50.79 31.41
CA PRO A 71 -6.94 -50.45 32.74
C PRO A 71 -7.60 -49.08 32.80
N ALA A 72 -8.50 -48.89 33.75
CA ALA A 72 -9.00 -47.58 34.15
C ALA A 72 -7.84 -46.62 34.44
N ASN A 73 -8.04 -45.35 34.14
CA ASN A 73 -7.05 -44.27 34.20
C ASN A 73 -5.83 -44.43 33.27
N THR A 74 -5.89 -45.33 32.29
CA THR A 74 -4.85 -45.41 31.25
C THR A 74 -5.13 -44.43 30.12
N THR A 75 -4.16 -43.59 29.80
CA THR A 75 -4.22 -42.73 28.61
C THR A 75 -3.81 -43.52 27.37
N THR A 76 -4.71 -43.60 26.39
CA THR A 76 -4.51 -44.35 25.14
C THR A 76 -4.54 -43.42 23.92
N MET A 77 -3.77 -43.76 22.89
CA MET A 77 -3.68 -43.03 21.63
C MET A 77 -3.65 -44.02 20.47
N VAL A 78 -4.24 -43.64 19.34
CA VAL A 78 -4.16 -44.45 18.11
C VAL A 78 -2.99 -43.96 17.28
N ASN A 79 -1.95 -44.80 17.14
CA ASN A 79 -0.81 -44.51 16.29
C ASN A 79 -1.12 -44.94 14.84
N MET A 80 -1.64 -44.01 14.06
CA MET A 80 -1.98 -44.26 12.65
C MET A 80 -0.74 -44.47 11.80
N TRP A 81 0.37 -43.80 12.10
CA TRP A 81 1.63 -44.03 11.39
C TRP A 81 2.09 -45.49 11.54
N ALA A 82 2.01 -46.07 12.73
CA ALA A 82 2.34 -47.48 12.96
C ALA A 82 1.39 -48.42 12.19
N ILE A 83 0.10 -48.10 12.10
CA ILE A 83 -0.89 -48.90 11.37
C ILE A 83 -0.62 -48.85 9.85
N THR A 84 -0.30 -47.68 9.29
CA THR A 84 -0.02 -47.52 7.85
C THR A 84 1.35 -48.05 7.42
N HIS A 85 2.19 -48.41 8.39
CA HIS A 85 3.52 -48.99 8.21
C HIS A 85 3.64 -50.42 8.76
N ASP A 86 2.53 -51.11 9.08
CA ASP A 86 2.58 -52.50 9.54
C ASP A 86 2.97 -53.44 8.37
N PRO A 87 4.13 -54.14 8.43
CA PRO A 87 4.57 -55.05 7.37
C PRO A 87 3.65 -56.25 7.14
N LYS A 88 2.74 -56.56 8.09
CA LYS A 88 1.73 -57.61 7.93
C LYS A 88 0.55 -57.17 7.06
N VAL A 89 0.35 -55.87 6.91
CA VAL A 89 -0.77 -55.27 6.15
C VAL A 89 -0.26 -54.66 4.85
N TRP A 90 0.91 -54.04 4.86
CA TRP A 90 1.48 -53.32 3.73
C TRP A 90 2.85 -53.90 3.35
N HIS A 91 2.98 -54.47 2.14
CA HIS A 91 4.30 -54.85 1.60
C HIS A 91 5.10 -53.62 1.14
N GLU A 92 6.41 -53.69 0.94
CA GLU A 92 7.22 -52.57 0.38
C GLU A 92 6.96 -51.21 1.08
N LEU A 93 7.04 -51.19 2.41
CA LEU A 93 6.47 -50.14 3.28
C LEU A 93 6.78 -48.69 2.90
N LEU A 94 8.01 -48.41 2.49
CA LEU A 94 8.51 -47.06 2.22
C LEU A 94 8.51 -46.70 0.72
N VAL A 95 8.08 -47.63 -0.13
CA VAL A 95 7.97 -47.38 -1.58
C VAL A 95 6.62 -46.71 -1.85
N PHE A 96 6.66 -45.54 -2.49
CA PHE A 96 5.47 -44.87 -2.99
C PHE A 96 4.89 -45.65 -4.18
N LYS A 97 3.78 -46.37 -3.98
CA LYS A 97 3.15 -47.24 -4.99
C LYS A 97 1.63 -47.05 -5.02
N PRO A 98 1.10 -46.09 -5.79
CA PRO A 98 -0.35 -45.84 -5.89
C PRO A 98 -1.16 -47.06 -6.32
N GLU A 99 -0.59 -47.92 -7.16
CA GLU A 99 -1.23 -49.11 -7.78
C GLU A 99 -1.81 -50.07 -6.72
N ARG A 100 -1.31 -50.00 -5.49
CA ARG A 100 -1.83 -50.71 -4.30
C ARG A 100 -3.32 -50.49 -4.05
N PHE A 101 -3.85 -49.34 -4.46
CA PHE A 101 -5.24 -48.94 -4.29
C PHE A 101 -6.08 -49.11 -5.55
N MET A 102 -5.54 -49.76 -6.59
CA MET A 102 -6.23 -49.95 -7.87
C MET A 102 -6.49 -51.42 -8.12
N GLN A 103 -7.76 -51.80 -8.20
CA GLN A 103 -8.14 -53.18 -8.49
C GLN A 103 -7.61 -53.67 -9.85
N SER A 104 -7.50 -52.78 -10.85
CA SER A 104 -6.96 -53.11 -12.18
C SER A 104 -5.50 -53.52 -12.16
N GLU A 105 -4.73 -53.12 -11.14
CA GLU A 105 -3.30 -53.39 -10.99
C GLU A 105 -3.03 -54.45 -9.90
N GLY A 106 -4.07 -55.20 -9.49
CA GLY A 106 -3.98 -56.22 -8.42
C GLY A 106 -3.99 -55.65 -7.00
N GLY A 107 -4.31 -54.36 -6.84
CA GLY A 107 -4.50 -53.68 -5.56
C GLY A 107 -5.85 -53.95 -4.90
N VAL A 108 -6.06 -53.35 -3.72
CA VAL A 108 -7.30 -53.49 -2.93
C VAL A 108 -7.93 -52.13 -2.70
N GLU A 109 -9.25 -52.04 -2.84
CA GLU A 109 -9.99 -50.82 -2.53
C GLU A 109 -10.02 -50.59 -1.01
N VAL A 110 -9.41 -49.48 -0.57
CA VAL A 110 -9.34 -49.11 0.84
C VAL A 110 -10.00 -47.75 1.05
N ASP A 111 -11.11 -47.76 1.79
CA ASP A 111 -11.84 -46.55 2.13
C ASP A 111 -11.14 -45.76 3.25
N VAL A 112 -10.75 -44.52 2.95
CA VAL A 112 -10.05 -43.63 3.88
C VAL A 112 -10.99 -42.80 4.77
N ARG A 113 -12.32 -42.98 4.62
CA ARG A 113 -13.34 -42.21 5.35
C ARG A 113 -13.68 -42.81 6.71
N GLY A 114 -12.90 -43.80 7.16
CA GLY A 114 -12.97 -44.37 8.51
C GLY A 114 -13.75 -45.67 8.61
N PHE A 115 -14.12 -46.31 7.49
CA PHE A 115 -14.73 -47.65 7.49
C PHE A 115 -13.69 -48.76 7.43
N ASN A 116 -12.49 -48.50 6.90
CA ASN A 116 -11.38 -49.44 6.86
C ASN A 116 -10.22 -48.93 7.72
N LEU A 117 -9.93 -49.62 8.82
CA LEU A 117 -8.89 -49.21 9.76
C LEU A 117 -7.46 -49.46 9.26
N ARG A 118 -7.27 -50.16 8.12
CA ARG A 118 -5.95 -50.28 7.50
C ARG A 118 -5.38 -48.92 7.07
N LEU A 119 -6.27 -47.97 6.75
CA LEU A 119 -5.93 -46.58 6.42
C LEU A 119 -7.10 -45.66 6.79
N ALA A 120 -7.02 -45.00 7.94
CA ALA A 120 -8.07 -44.09 8.42
C ALA A 120 -7.48 -42.72 8.84
N PRO A 121 -6.90 -41.94 7.89
CA PRO A 121 -6.19 -40.69 8.19
C PRO A 121 -7.07 -39.61 8.81
N PHE A 122 -8.40 -39.74 8.68
CA PHE A 122 -9.39 -38.84 9.26
C PHE A 122 -10.07 -39.38 10.52
N GLY A 123 -9.57 -40.51 11.06
CA GLY A 123 -10.23 -41.24 12.15
C GLY A 123 -11.45 -42.03 11.70
N ALA A 124 -12.18 -42.57 12.68
CA ALA A 124 -13.35 -43.43 12.47
C ALA A 124 -14.45 -43.19 13.52
N GLY A 125 -15.67 -43.64 13.23
CA GLY A 125 -16.80 -43.57 14.16
C GLY A 125 -17.26 -42.14 14.50
N ARG A 126 -17.84 -41.95 15.70
CA ARG A 126 -18.45 -40.67 16.13
C ARG A 126 -17.48 -39.48 16.23
N ARG A 127 -16.16 -39.73 16.17
CA ARG A 127 -15.11 -38.71 16.26
C ARG A 127 -14.31 -38.58 14.96
N VAL A 128 -14.81 -39.16 13.87
CA VAL A 128 -14.23 -38.97 12.54
C VAL A 128 -14.21 -37.48 12.19
N CYS A 129 -13.15 -37.01 11.54
CA CYS A 129 -12.99 -35.62 11.14
C CYS A 129 -14.21 -35.14 10.35
N PRO A 130 -14.91 -34.08 10.80
CA PRO A 130 -16.07 -33.55 10.08
C PRO A 130 -15.68 -32.98 8.70
N GLY A 131 -14.43 -32.54 8.55
CA GLY A 131 -13.89 -31.98 7.30
C GLY A 131 -13.38 -33.01 6.29
N LYS A 132 -13.48 -34.33 6.54
CA LYS A 132 -12.85 -35.36 5.68
C LYS A 132 -13.28 -35.29 4.21
N ASN A 133 -14.57 -35.03 3.96
CA ASN A 133 -15.11 -35.01 2.60
C ASN A 133 -14.62 -33.76 1.86
N LEU A 134 -14.61 -32.60 2.53
CA LEU A 134 -14.07 -31.37 1.98
C LEU A 134 -12.58 -31.52 1.68
N GLY A 135 -11.80 -32.07 2.62
CA GLY A 135 -10.36 -32.28 2.45
C GLY A 135 -10.01 -33.17 1.26
N LEU A 136 -10.69 -34.31 1.10
CA LEU A 136 -10.45 -35.23 -0.01
C LEU A 136 -10.81 -34.63 -1.37
N VAL A 137 -11.96 -33.92 -1.45
CA VAL A 137 -12.38 -33.24 -2.69
C VAL A 137 -11.42 -32.10 -3.03
N SER A 138 -11.09 -31.24 -2.06
CA SER A 138 -10.17 -30.12 -2.28
C SER A 138 -8.78 -30.59 -2.70
N VAL A 139 -8.16 -31.56 -2.01
CA VAL A 139 -6.82 -32.03 -2.38
C VAL A 139 -6.81 -32.61 -3.80
N SER A 140 -7.81 -33.42 -4.15
CA SER A 140 -7.90 -34.03 -5.47
C SER A 140 -8.09 -32.97 -6.57
N LEU A 141 -8.99 -32.00 -6.36
CA LEU A 141 -9.23 -30.91 -7.32
C LEU A 141 -7.99 -30.02 -7.52
N TRP A 142 -7.30 -29.69 -6.44
CA TRP A 142 -6.09 -28.86 -6.50
C TRP A 142 -4.96 -29.60 -7.20
N VAL A 143 -4.68 -30.85 -6.85
CA VAL A 143 -3.63 -31.64 -7.52
C VAL A 143 -3.95 -31.82 -9.00
N ALA A 144 -5.19 -32.14 -9.36
CA ALA A 144 -5.61 -32.25 -10.76
C ALA A 144 -5.34 -30.96 -11.54
N ASN A 145 -5.75 -29.80 -11.00
CA ASN A 145 -5.55 -28.52 -11.67
C ASN A 145 -4.07 -28.10 -11.73
N LEU A 146 -3.30 -28.33 -10.67
CA LEU A 146 -1.87 -27.99 -10.62
C LEU A 146 -1.05 -28.83 -11.60
N VAL A 147 -1.32 -30.13 -11.69
CA VAL A 147 -0.60 -31.01 -12.62
C VAL A 147 -1.05 -30.81 -14.06
N HIS A 148 -2.32 -30.43 -14.28
CA HIS A 148 -2.83 -30.11 -15.60
C HIS A 148 -2.23 -28.82 -16.17
N ARG A 149 -2.11 -27.79 -15.33
CA ARG A 149 -1.73 -26.43 -15.77
C ARG A 149 -0.23 -26.17 -15.76
N PHE A 150 0.55 -26.98 -15.05
CA PHE A 150 1.97 -26.73 -14.90
C PHE A 150 2.80 -28.00 -15.12
N HIS A 151 3.92 -27.83 -15.80
CA HIS A 151 5.06 -28.72 -15.72
C HIS A 151 5.84 -28.41 -14.45
N TRP A 152 6.08 -29.42 -13.64
CA TRP A 152 6.78 -29.27 -12.37
C TRP A 152 8.20 -29.82 -12.49
N PHE A 153 9.15 -29.04 -12.03
CA PHE A 153 10.57 -29.37 -12.01
C PHE A 153 11.09 -29.25 -10.57
N GLN A 154 12.05 -30.09 -10.23
CA GLN A 154 12.79 -29.97 -8.98
C GLN A 154 13.66 -28.70 -9.05
N ASP A 155 13.70 -27.94 -7.96
CA ASP A 155 14.73 -26.91 -7.79
C ASP A 155 16.07 -27.60 -7.53
N MET A 156 17.04 -27.41 -8.43
CA MET A 156 18.36 -28.01 -8.31
C MET A 156 19.18 -27.38 -7.17
N ALA A 157 18.87 -26.15 -6.77
CA ALA A 157 19.54 -25.48 -5.65
C ALA A 157 18.99 -25.93 -4.29
N ASN A 158 17.71 -26.35 -4.25
CA ASN A 158 17.04 -26.83 -3.06
C ASN A 158 16.34 -28.17 -3.35
N PRO A 159 17.11 -29.29 -3.40
CA PRO A 159 16.52 -30.59 -3.67
C PRO A 159 15.44 -30.92 -2.64
N VAL A 160 14.34 -31.51 -3.10
CA VAL A 160 13.26 -31.98 -2.25
C VAL A 160 13.81 -32.95 -1.20
N ASP A 161 13.51 -32.62 0.05
CA ASP A 161 13.79 -33.47 1.20
C ASP A 161 12.45 -33.98 1.76
N PRO A 162 12.14 -35.28 1.65
CA PRO A 162 10.90 -35.86 2.18
C PRO A 162 10.94 -36.05 3.71
N ALA A 163 11.99 -35.60 4.41
CA ALA A 163 12.03 -35.65 5.86
C ALA A 163 10.87 -34.87 6.49
N GLU A 164 10.33 -35.42 7.58
CA GLU A 164 9.16 -34.88 8.28
C GLU A 164 9.51 -34.49 9.72
N VAL A 165 8.71 -33.59 10.27
CA VAL A 165 8.71 -33.25 11.70
C VAL A 165 7.29 -33.44 12.24
N LEU A 166 7.19 -34.22 13.32
CA LEU A 166 5.95 -34.39 14.04
C LEU A 166 5.68 -33.16 14.93
N LYS A 167 4.65 -32.38 14.58
CA LYS A 167 4.08 -31.33 15.45
C LYS A 167 2.62 -31.68 15.79
N LEU A 168 1.70 -30.73 15.69
CA LEU A 168 0.26 -31.01 15.79
C LEU A 168 -0.23 -31.88 14.62
N SER A 169 0.41 -31.74 13.46
CA SER A 169 0.29 -32.58 12.28
C SER A 169 1.67 -33.06 11.82
N CYS A 170 1.71 -34.03 10.90
CA CYS A 170 2.92 -34.37 10.18
C CYS A 170 3.22 -33.28 9.14
N GLU A 171 4.34 -32.58 9.29
CA GLU A 171 4.78 -31.49 8.40
C GLU A 171 6.12 -31.83 7.75
N MET A 172 6.38 -31.34 6.54
CA MET A 172 7.73 -31.44 5.96
C MET A 172 8.73 -30.65 6.82
N LYS A 173 9.88 -31.25 7.10
CA LYS A 173 10.97 -30.66 7.87
C LYS A 173 11.50 -29.40 7.19
N ASN A 174 11.61 -29.45 5.86
CA ASN A 174 12.01 -28.34 5.01
C ASN A 174 10.84 -27.99 4.09
N PRO A 175 10.50 -26.69 3.91
CA PRO A 175 9.45 -26.30 2.98
C PRO A 175 9.73 -26.80 1.55
N LEU A 176 8.68 -27.21 0.85
CA LEU A 176 8.79 -27.62 -0.55
C LEU A 176 9.12 -26.41 -1.43
N ILE A 177 10.24 -26.49 -2.15
CA ILE A 177 10.61 -25.53 -3.20
C ILE A 177 10.56 -26.29 -4.53
N ALA A 178 9.59 -25.95 -5.38
CA ALA A 178 9.40 -26.55 -6.68
C ALA A 178 9.26 -25.47 -7.75
N VAL A 179 9.81 -25.73 -8.94
CA VAL A 179 9.74 -24.82 -10.08
C VAL A 179 8.58 -25.25 -10.97
N ALA A 180 7.60 -24.37 -11.16
CA ALA A 180 6.45 -24.62 -12.02
C ALA A 180 6.59 -23.81 -13.32
N SER A 181 6.47 -24.47 -14.46
CA SER A 181 6.35 -23.82 -15.77
C SER A 181 4.93 -24.03 -16.32
N PRO A 182 4.20 -22.97 -16.71
CA PRO A 182 2.84 -23.13 -17.23
C PRO A 182 2.82 -23.96 -18.52
N CYS A 183 1.88 -24.90 -18.59
CA CYS A 183 1.53 -25.58 -19.83
C CYS A 183 0.86 -24.56 -20.76
N LEU A 184 1.61 -24.00 -21.72
CA LEU A 184 1.07 -23.07 -22.71
C LEU A 184 -0.07 -23.74 -23.49
N LEU A 185 -1.27 -23.16 -23.43
CA LEU A 185 -2.32 -23.41 -24.41
C LEU A 185 -1.83 -22.83 -25.74
N ILE A 186 -1.30 -23.69 -26.61
CA ILE A 186 -1.06 -23.35 -28.01
C ILE A 186 -2.44 -23.18 -28.64
N LYS A 187 -3.02 -21.98 -28.54
CA LYS A 187 -4.06 -21.55 -29.47
C LYS A 187 -3.38 -21.31 -30.81
N ALA A 188 -3.94 -21.91 -31.85
CA ALA A 188 -3.48 -21.84 -33.22
C ALA A 188 -3.44 -20.39 -33.72
N GLN A 189 -2.30 -19.72 -33.55
CA GLN A 189 -1.93 -18.51 -34.29
C GLN A 189 -0.41 -18.26 -34.39
N ASP A 190 0.44 -19.08 -33.74
CA ASP A 190 1.91 -18.98 -33.85
C ASP A 190 2.55 -20.11 -34.69
N ILE A 191 2.02 -20.36 -35.89
CA ILE A 191 2.69 -21.25 -36.88
C ILE A 191 3.83 -20.53 -37.63
N PHE A 192 3.98 -19.21 -37.48
CA PHE A 192 5.00 -18.46 -38.23
C PHE A 192 6.40 -18.39 -37.60
N LEU A 193 6.56 -18.76 -36.32
CA LEU A 193 7.86 -18.72 -35.63
C LEU A 193 8.56 -20.09 -35.48
N ARG A 194 7.95 -21.17 -35.99
CA ARG A 194 8.56 -22.52 -36.04
C ARG A 194 9.26 -22.85 -37.36
N TYR A 195 9.23 -21.96 -38.35
CA TYR A 195 9.84 -22.17 -39.68
C TYR A 195 11.29 -21.67 -39.82
N ILE A 196 11.90 -21.08 -38.78
CA ILE A 196 13.28 -20.54 -38.85
C ILE A 196 14.33 -21.39 -38.10
N CYS A 197 13.94 -22.45 -37.38
CA CYS A 197 14.90 -23.26 -36.61
C CYS A 197 14.94 -24.76 -36.98
N ASN A 198 14.63 -25.14 -38.22
CA ASN A 198 14.89 -26.48 -38.74
C ASN A 198 15.82 -26.42 -39.96
N SER A 199 17.07 -26.09 -39.70
CA SER A 199 18.18 -26.47 -40.57
C SER A 199 19.32 -26.92 -39.65
N ILE A 200 19.91 -28.06 -39.99
CA ILE A 200 20.98 -28.79 -39.28
C ILE A 200 20.45 -29.91 -38.37
N ILE A 201 19.99 -30.98 -39.03
CA ILE A 201 20.18 -32.36 -38.57
C ILE A 201 21.53 -32.80 -39.13
N VAL A 202 22.52 -33.14 -38.28
CA VAL A 202 23.46 -34.26 -38.53
C VAL A 202 23.91 -34.86 -37.18
N THR A 203 23.44 -36.09 -36.96
CA THR A 203 23.98 -37.22 -36.19
C THR A 203 25.37 -37.14 -35.54
N PHE A 204 25.44 -37.52 -34.26
CA PHE A 204 26.65 -37.99 -33.58
C PHE A 204 26.96 -39.45 -33.95
N SER A 205 28.22 -39.76 -34.27
CA SER A 205 28.84 -41.07 -33.98
C SER A 205 30.38 -41.00 -33.97
N PHE A 206 30.93 -41.38 -32.82
CA PHE A 206 32.25 -41.96 -32.51
C PHE A 206 33.45 -41.75 -33.46
N MET A 207 34.50 -41.09 -32.95
CA MET A 207 35.88 -41.62 -33.03
C MET A 207 36.83 -40.99 -32.00
N LYS A 208 37.69 -41.85 -31.44
CA LYS A 208 38.81 -41.56 -30.53
C LYS A 208 39.88 -40.65 -31.16
N MET A 209 40.58 -39.88 -30.31
CA MET A 209 42.01 -39.46 -30.33
C MET A 209 42.14 -37.97 -29.91
N SER A 210 42.69 -37.69 -28.73
CA SER A 210 44.11 -37.41 -28.45
C SER A 210 44.49 -35.93 -28.58
N CYS A 211 44.74 -35.35 -27.40
CA CYS A 211 45.73 -34.34 -27.04
C CYS A 211 45.93 -33.05 -27.87
N SER A 212 45.73 -31.96 -27.13
CA SER A 212 46.52 -30.71 -27.10
C SER A 212 46.02 -29.53 -27.92
N LYS A 213 46.09 -28.37 -27.23
CA LYS A 213 45.88 -26.99 -27.68
C LYS A 213 44.43 -26.57 -27.92
N ASN A 214 43.75 -26.14 -26.85
CA ASN A 214 42.81 -25.00 -26.90
C ASN A 214 42.45 -24.49 -25.48
N ILE A 215 43.48 -24.21 -24.66
CA ILE A 215 43.31 -23.52 -23.36
C ILE A 215 43.03 -22.01 -23.53
N PHE A 216 43.19 -21.45 -24.73
CA PHE A 216 42.97 -20.03 -24.97
C PHE A 216 41.52 -19.67 -25.36
N PHE A 217 40.73 -20.63 -25.87
CA PHE A 217 39.33 -20.40 -26.24
C PHE A 217 38.33 -20.72 -25.11
N GLN A 218 38.72 -21.51 -24.10
CA GLN A 218 37.85 -21.77 -22.94
C GLN A 218 37.81 -20.59 -21.95
N ILE A 219 38.85 -19.75 -21.89
CA ILE A 219 38.84 -18.58 -21.01
C ILE A 219 37.94 -17.48 -21.58
N LEU A 220 37.83 -17.32 -22.91
CA LEU A 220 36.91 -16.35 -23.52
C LEU A 220 35.43 -16.79 -23.48
N TRP A 221 35.16 -18.09 -23.40
CA TRP A 221 33.80 -18.64 -23.23
C TRP A 221 33.33 -18.64 -21.77
N CYS A 222 34.25 -18.67 -20.79
CA CYS A 222 33.92 -18.50 -19.37
C CYS A 222 33.59 -17.04 -18.98
N PHE A 223 33.99 -16.04 -19.77
CA PHE A 223 33.62 -14.63 -19.53
C PHE A 223 32.33 -14.19 -20.25
N SER A 224 31.73 -15.02 -21.10
CA SER A 224 30.51 -14.69 -21.86
C SER A 224 29.22 -15.33 -21.31
N PHE A 225 29.31 -16.15 -20.26
CA PHE A 225 28.14 -16.72 -19.54
C PHE A 225 28.03 -16.28 -18.07
N ILE A 226 28.74 -15.22 -17.68
CA ILE A 226 28.45 -14.45 -16.46
C ILE A 226 27.60 -13.24 -16.87
N SER A 227 26.44 -13.48 -17.44
CA SER A 227 25.33 -12.55 -17.30
C SER A 227 24.56 -13.02 -16.08
N LEU A 228 24.98 -12.54 -14.91
CA LEU A 228 24.08 -12.50 -13.76
C LEU A 228 22.76 -11.93 -14.27
N SER A 229 21.68 -12.70 -14.19
CA SER A 229 20.36 -12.09 -14.02
C SER A 229 20.35 -11.48 -12.62
N SER A 230 21.10 -10.38 -12.45
CA SER A 230 20.78 -9.39 -11.45
C SER A 230 19.36 -8.97 -11.80
N GLN A 231 18.39 -9.36 -10.98
CA GLN A 231 17.18 -8.58 -10.88
C GLN A 231 17.68 -7.19 -10.50
N THR A 232 17.81 -6.30 -11.48
CA THR A 232 18.34 -4.95 -11.27
C THR A 232 17.36 -4.25 -10.35
N GLN A 233 17.66 -4.31 -9.06
CA GLN A 233 16.87 -3.65 -8.05
C GLN A 233 16.94 -2.16 -8.38
N ARG A 234 15.79 -1.57 -8.74
CA ARG A 234 15.76 -0.19 -9.22
C ARG A 234 16.29 0.72 -8.11
N HIS A 235 17.30 1.50 -8.46
CA HIS A 235 18.03 2.37 -7.55
C HIS A 235 17.93 3.81 -8.05
N TYR A 236 17.61 4.72 -7.14
CA TYR A 236 17.54 6.15 -7.41
C TYR A 236 18.59 6.87 -6.57
N SER A 237 19.17 7.93 -7.12
CA SER A 237 20.06 8.85 -6.40
C SER A 237 19.40 10.22 -6.34
N PHE A 238 19.09 10.68 -5.13
CA PHE A 238 18.47 11.96 -4.86
C PHE A 238 19.51 12.86 -4.18
N VAL A 239 20.05 13.82 -4.94
CA VAL A 239 20.96 14.82 -4.40
C VAL A 239 20.16 16.06 -4.06
N VAL A 240 19.90 16.26 -2.76
CA VAL A 240 19.28 17.49 -2.27
C VAL A 240 20.31 18.59 -2.35
N ARG A 241 20.04 19.64 -3.11
CA ARG A 241 20.96 20.77 -3.31
C ARG A 241 20.20 22.04 -3.62
N GLU A 242 20.87 23.16 -3.41
CA GLU A 242 20.37 24.45 -3.84
C GLU A 242 20.42 24.61 -5.38
N ALA A 243 19.42 25.27 -5.94
CA ALA A 243 19.35 25.67 -7.34
C ALA A 243 18.62 27.01 -7.48
N GLN A 244 19.03 27.84 -8.43
CA GLN A 244 18.37 29.11 -8.72
C GLN A 244 17.14 28.90 -9.59
N TYR A 245 16.01 29.45 -9.16
CA TYR A 245 14.77 29.47 -9.92
C TYR A 245 14.22 30.90 -9.97
N THR A 246 13.69 31.27 -11.14
CA THR A 246 13.06 32.57 -11.36
C THR A 246 11.57 32.40 -11.56
N ARG A 247 10.77 33.07 -10.75
CA ARG A 247 9.30 33.16 -10.90
C ARG A 247 8.86 34.55 -10.53
N LEU A 248 7.78 35.04 -11.15
CA LEU A 248 7.23 36.37 -10.86
C LEU A 248 8.30 37.48 -10.96
N CYS A 249 9.19 37.36 -11.96
CA CYS A 249 10.32 38.27 -12.20
C CYS A 249 11.40 38.30 -11.10
N SER A 250 11.35 37.42 -10.10
CA SER A 250 12.31 37.36 -9.00
C SER A 250 13.05 36.02 -8.98
N THR A 251 14.36 36.06 -8.76
CA THR A 251 15.22 34.88 -8.66
C THR A 251 15.60 34.63 -7.21
N LYS A 252 15.43 33.39 -6.75
CA LYS A 252 15.94 32.95 -5.44
C LYS A 252 16.58 31.56 -5.53
N SER A 253 17.47 31.27 -4.58
CA SER A 253 17.98 29.91 -4.36
C SER A 253 16.93 29.10 -3.62
N ILE A 254 16.62 27.90 -4.09
CA ILE A 254 15.70 26.96 -3.43
C ILE A 254 16.36 25.60 -3.28
N LEU A 255 15.97 24.84 -2.25
CA LEU A 255 16.33 23.43 -2.19
C LEU A 255 15.56 22.64 -3.24
N THR A 256 16.25 21.75 -3.92
CA THR A 256 15.71 20.90 -4.98
C THR A 256 16.29 19.50 -4.87
N VAL A 257 15.69 18.54 -5.57
CA VAL A 257 16.31 17.23 -5.80
C VAL A 257 16.91 17.20 -7.19
N ASN A 258 18.19 16.91 -7.27
CA ASN A 258 18.97 16.86 -8.51
C ASN A 258 18.97 18.17 -9.30
N GLY A 259 18.64 19.31 -8.67
CA GLY A 259 18.51 20.60 -9.36
C GLY A 259 17.17 20.82 -10.05
N ASN A 260 16.18 19.95 -9.82
CA ASN A 260 14.86 20.02 -10.46
C ASN A 260 13.77 20.47 -9.48
N PHE A 261 12.88 21.33 -9.95
CA PHE A 261 11.66 21.77 -9.28
C PHE A 261 10.49 21.83 -10.29
N PRO A 262 9.42 21.02 -10.09
CA PRO A 262 9.31 19.91 -9.15
C PRO A 262 10.41 18.85 -9.37
N GLY A 263 10.66 18.03 -8.35
CA GLY A 263 11.68 17.00 -8.37
C GLY A 263 11.35 15.82 -9.31
N PRO A 264 12.31 14.90 -9.50
CA PRO A 264 12.15 13.77 -10.43
C PRO A 264 11.01 12.81 -10.05
N THR A 265 10.33 12.30 -11.08
CA THR A 265 9.30 11.26 -10.92
C THR A 265 9.92 9.88 -10.69
N ILE A 266 9.48 9.18 -9.63
CA ILE A 266 9.77 7.76 -9.42
C ILE A 266 8.75 6.92 -10.20
N ARG A 267 9.20 5.84 -10.84
CA ARG A 267 8.36 4.96 -11.66
C ARG A 267 8.58 3.51 -11.25
N VAL A 268 7.55 2.88 -10.73
CA VAL A 268 7.58 1.52 -10.17
C VAL A 268 6.32 0.76 -10.54
N ASN A 269 6.33 -0.56 -10.44
CA ASN A 269 5.12 -1.39 -10.51
C ASN A 269 4.65 -1.75 -9.10
N GLY A 270 3.36 -2.08 -8.96
CA GLY A 270 2.81 -2.66 -7.73
C GLY A 270 3.65 -3.84 -7.24
N GLY A 271 3.94 -3.87 -5.94
CA GLY A 271 4.79 -4.88 -5.29
C GLY A 271 6.32 -4.70 -5.44
N ASP A 272 6.80 -3.70 -6.19
CA ASP A 272 8.24 -3.44 -6.31
C ASP A 272 8.86 -3.02 -4.95
N THR A 273 10.15 -3.34 -4.77
CA THR A 273 10.97 -2.75 -3.70
C THR A 273 12.16 -2.05 -4.32
N ILE A 274 12.32 -0.76 -4.01
CA ILE A 274 13.40 0.07 -4.54
C ILE A 274 14.23 0.67 -3.41
N PHE A 275 15.39 1.21 -3.77
CA PHE A 275 16.23 1.99 -2.86
C PHE A 275 16.46 3.39 -3.42
N VAL A 276 16.42 4.39 -2.55
CA VAL A 276 16.76 5.78 -2.87
C VAL A 276 17.90 6.22 -1.97
N ASP A 277 19.05 6.52 -2.57
CA ASP A 277 20.18 7.13 -1.86
C ASP A 277 19.97 8.64 -1.81
N VAL A 278 19.66 9.16 -0.62
CA VAL A 278 19.45 10.59 -0.40
C VAL A 278 20.76 11.20 0.09
N TYR A 279 21.33 12.11 -0.69
CA TYR A 279 22.53 12.87 -0.36
C TYR A 279 22.12 14.30 -0.02
N ASN A 280 22.29 14.71 1.24
CA ASN A 280 22.04 16.08 1.62
C ASN A 280 23.27 16.94 1.32
N LYS A 281 23.24 17.67 0.20
CA LYS A 281 24.20 18.72 -0.14
C LYS A 281 23.59 20.13 0.00
N GLY A 282 22.44 20.23 0.64
CA GLY A 282 21.83 21.50 1.02
C GLY A 282 22.41 22.03 2.34
N ASN A 283 21.92 23.19 2.74
CA ASN A 283 22.37 23.89 3.95
C ASN A 283 21.52 23.57 5.20
N TYR A 284 20.44 22.79 5.04
CA TYR A 284 19.48 22.51 6.09
C TYR A 284 19.39 21.01 6.37
N ASN A 285 19.05 20.66 7.61
CA ASN A 285 18.61 19.32 7.96
C ASN A 285 17.39 18.93 7.11
N ILE A 286 17.37 17.70 6.59
CA ILE A 286 16.26 17.26 5.75
C ILE A 286 15.88 15.81 5.99
N THR A 287 14.59 15.50 5.86
CA THR A 287 14.11 14.14 5.65
C THR A 287 13.21 14.10 4.41
N LEU A 288 13.10 12.94 3.78
CA LEU A 288 12.15 12.70 2.69
C LEU A 288 11.14 11.66 3.11
N HIS A 289 9.87 11.94 2.83
CA HIS A 289 8.72 11.06 2.99
C HIS A 289 8.15 10.62 1.65
N TRP A 290 7.64 9.40 1.63
CA TRP A 290 7.11 8.71 0.46
C TRP A 290 5.60 8.64 0.59
N HIS A 291 4.95 9.78 0.43
CA HIS A 291 3.53 9.98 0.68
C HIS A 291 2.67 8.90 0.04
N GLY A 292 1.90 8.19 0.88
CA GLY A 292 1.00 7.14 0.45
C GLY A 292 1.62 5.74 0.36
N VAL A 293 2.95 5.60 0.38
CA VAL A 293 3.62 4.29 0.45
C VAL A 293 3.42 3.69 1.83
N LYS A 294 2.93 2.45 1.91
CA LYS A 294 2.57 1.80 3.18
C LYS A 294 3.76 1.35 4.00
N GLN A 295 4.91 1.14 3.36
CA GLN A 295 6.13 0.71 4.04
C GLN A 295 5.85 -0.46 5.01
N PRO A 296 5.30 -1.60 4.55
CA PRO A 296 4.92 -2.70 5.44
C PRO A 296 6.11 -3.17 6.27
N ARG A 297 5.99 -2.99 7.59
CA ARG A 297 6.98 -3.25 8.63
C ARG A 297 8.27 -2.43 8.48
N ASN A 298 8.23 -1.31 7.78
CA ASN A 298 9.41 -0.52 7.46
C ASN A 298 9.23 0.98 7.78
N PRO A 299 8.84 1.35 9.02
CA PRO A 299 8.72 2.76 9.39
C PRO A 299 10.07 3.49 9.37
N TRP A 300 11.20 2.78 9.43
CA TRP A 300 12.57 3.35 9.47
C TRP A 300 12.91 4.32 8.35
N THR A 301 12.29 4.14 7.19
CA THR A 301 12.49 4.96 5.99
C THR A 301 11.19 5.59 5.54
N ASP A 302 10.26 5.79 6.48
CA ASP A 302 9.01 6.52 6.25
C ASP A 302 9.30 8.02 6.12
N GLY A 303 10.19 8.59 6.93
CA GLY A 303 10.70 9.95 6.74
C GLY A 303 10.24 11.07 7.69
N PRO A 304 9.09 11.04 8.40
CA PRO A 304 8.71 12.19 9.24
C PRO A 304 9.74 12.45 10.34
N SER A 305 10.31 13.66 10.32
CA SER A 305 11.41 14.07 11.19
C SER A 305 11.01 13.99 12.67
N TYR A 306 11.88 13.43 13.50
CA TYR A 306 11.66 13.17 14.94
C TYR A 306 10.47 12.24 15.27
N ILE A 307 9.82 11.65 14.26
CA ILE A 307 8.83 10.59 14.46
C ILE A 307 9.45 9.23 14.14
N THR A 308 10.02 9.07 12.94
CA THR A 308 10.60 7.79 12.49
C THR A 308 12.11 7.83 12.28
N GLN A 309 12.66 9.03 12.14
CA GLN A 309 14.10 9.24 12.00
C GLN A 309 14.47 10.65 12.45
N CYS A 310 15.70 10.83 12.92
CA CYS A 310 16.30 12.16 12.97
C CYS A 310 16.70 12.65 11.56
N PRO A 311 16.87 13.96 11.35
CA PRO A 311 17.18 14.51 10.04
C PRO A 311 18.51 14.04 9.45
N ILE A 312 18.57 13.94 8.13
CA ILE A 312 19.82 13.80 7.39
C ILE A 312 20.53 15.16 7.42
N GLN A 313 21.64 15.25 8.14
CA GLN A 313 22.40 16.50 8.26
C GLN A 313 23.09 16.91 6.94
N PRO A 314 23.39 18.20 6.72
CA PRO A 314 24.22 18.66 5.61
C PRO A 314 25.52 17.86 5.48
N GLY A 315 25.85 17.45 4.26
CA GLY A 315 27.02 16.62 3.94
C GLY A 315 26.83 15.11 4.18
N MET A 316 25.75 14.70 4.84
CA MET A 316 25.47 13.28 5.10
C MET A 316 24.62 12.65 3.99
N LYS A 317 24.49 11.33 4.07
CA LYS A 317 23.62 10.54 3.19
C LYS A 317 22.85 9.50 3.99
N PHE A 318 21.69 9.10 3.48
CA PHE A 318 20.90 8.01 4.03
C PHE A 318 20.25 7.21 2.91
N ARG A 319 20.37 5.88 2.95
CA ARG A 319 19.72 4.99 1.99
C ARG A 319 18.32 4.63 2.49
N GLN A 320 17.30 5.09 1.78
CA GLN A 320 15.91 4.78 2.09
C GLN A 320 15.40 3.61 1.25
N LYS A 321 14.78 2.63 1.90
CA LYS A 321 14.18 1.44 1.26
C LYS A 321 12.68 1.67 1.10
N LEU A 322 12.15 1.58 -0.11
CA LEU A 322 10.71 1.74 -0.33
C LEU A 322 10.11 0.40 -0.70
N VAL A 323 9.14 -0.03 0.10
CA VAL A 323 8.42 -1.28 -0.12
C VAL A 323 7.01 -0.93 -0.59
N PHE A 324 6.78 -1.03 -1.89
CA PHE A 324 5.44 -0.92 -2.46
C PHE A 324 4.70 -2.24 -2.26
N SER A 325 3.42 -2.14 -1.93
CA SER A 325 2.54 -3.25 -1.60
C SER A 325 1.39 -3.31 -2.62
N PHE A 326 0.19 -2.89 -2.24
CA PHE A 326 -1.01 -2.89 -3.08
C PHE A 326 -1.23 -1.59 -3.86
N GLU A 327 -0.43 -0.56 -3.60
CA GLU A 327 -0.57 0.75 -4.25
C GLU A 327 -0.49 0.58 -5.78
N GLU A 328 -1.48 1.10 -6.50
CA GLU A 328 -1.53 1.15 -7.96
C GLU A 328 -2.23 2.45 -8.37
N GLY A 329 -1.51 3.37 -9.02
CA GLY A 329 -1.99 4.69 -9.39
C GLY A 329 -0.94 5.78 -9.14
N THR A 330 -1.40 6.98 -8.78
CA THR A 330 -0.53 8.11 -8.47
C THR A 330 -0.41 8.35 -6.96
N ILE A 331 0.82 8.49 -6.51
CA ILE A 331 1.22 9.00 -5.19
C ILE A 331 2.42 9.95 -5.38
N TRP A 332 3.05 10.42 -4.32
CA TRP A 332 4.10 11.42 -4.41
C TRP A 332 5.11 11.31 -3.28
N TRP A 333 6.21 12.04 -3.37
CA TRP A 333 7.23 12.15 -2.33
C TRP A 333 7.47 13.63 -2.04
N HIS A 334 7.86 13.93 -0.81
CA HIS A 334 8.16 15.29 -0.39
C HIS A 334 9.09 15.33 0.82
N ALA A 335 9.72 16.48 1.08
CA ALA A 335 10.44 16.68 2.33
C ALA A 335 9.49 16.62 3.53
N HIS A 336 9.92 16.07 4.66
CA HIS A 336 9.07 15.95 5.86
C HIS A 336 9.79 16.53 7.09
N SER A 337 10.33 17.73 6.87
CA SER A 337 11.14 18.50 7.80
C SER A 337 10.90 19.98 7.53
N GLU A 338 10.29 20.68 8.48
CA GLU A 338 9.89 22.08 8.36
C GLU A 338 9.09 22.33 7.07
N TRP A 339 9.18 23.53 6.48
CA TRP A 339 8.44 23.90 5.27
C TRP A 339 9.21 23.62 3.98
N ILE A 340 10.27 22.80 4.04
CA ILE A 340 11.15 22.50 2.89
C ILE A 340 10.38 21.87 1.71
N ARG A 341 9.26 21.18 2.00
CA ARG A 341 8.42 20.60 0.95
C ARG A 341 7.73 21.61 0.05
N ALA A 342 7.81 22.91 0.31
CA ALA A 342 7.35 23.92 -0.64
C ALA A 342 8.12 23.86 -1.98
N THR A 343 9.32 23.25 -1.98
CA THR A 343 10.16 23.12 -3.18
C THR A 343 10.76 21.72 -3.37
N VAL A 344 10.84 20.92 -2.31
CA VAL A 344 11.33 19.53 -2.36
C VAL A 344 10.16 18.55 -2.36
N TYR A 345 9.63 18.26 -3.55
CA TYR A 345 8.59 17.26 -3.80
C TYR A 345 8.63 16.76 -5.24
N GLY A 346 8.01 15.61 -5.50
CA GLY A 346 7.86 15.06 -6.84
C GLY A 346 6.90 13.87 -6.89
N ALA A 347 6.57 13.42 -8.09
CA ALA A 347 5.58 12.36 -8.28
C ALA A 347 6.15 10.94 -8.08
N ILE A 348 5.29 10.00 -7.70
CA ILE A 348 5.54 8.56 -7.74
C ILE A 348 4.43 7.92 -8.58
N TYR A 349 4.80 7.30 -9.69
CA TYR A 349 3.87 6.53 -10.51
C TYR A 349 4.02 5.06 -10.15
N VAL A 350 2.94 4.49 -9.62
CA VAL A 350 2.85 3.06 -9.32
C VAL A 350 1.98 2.41 -10.38
N TYR A 351 2.63 1.87 -11.40
CA TYR A 351 1.96 1.14 -12.46
C TYR A 351 1.31 -0.13 -11.90
N PRO A 352 0.28 -0.67 -12.58
CA PRO A 352 -0.26 -1.98 -12.26
C PRO A 352 0.86 -3.02 -12.10
N THR A 353 0.61 -4.02 -11.28
CA THR A 353 1.49 -5.19 -11.16
C THR A 353 1.82 -5.73 -12.56
N LYS A 354 3.02 -6.29 -12.75
CA LYS A 354 3.46 -6.73 -14.09
C LYS A 354 2.47 -7.71 -14.71
N ASN A 355 2.08 -7.46 -15.96
CA ASN A 355 1.10 -8.22 -16.74
C ASN A 355 -0.37 -8.07 -16.28
N THR A 356 -0.69 -7.10 -15.43
CA THR A 356 -2.08 -6.69 -15.15
C THR A 356 -2.41 -5.39 -15.89
N PRO A 357 -3.51 -5.33 -16.66
CA PRO A 357 -3.92 -4.08 -17.29
C PRO A 357 -4.60 -3.16 -16.26
N TYR A 358 -4.70 -1.87 -16.61
CA TYR A 358 -5.59 -0.94 -15.92
C TYR A 358 -7.05 -1.45 -15.95
N PRO A 359 -7.88 -1.09 -14.95
CA PRO A 359 -9.32 -1.41 -14.96
C PRO A 359 -10.13 -0.50 -15.91
N PHE A 360 -9.46 0.39 -16.64
CA PHE A 360 -10.00 1.26 -17.67
C PHE A 360 -9.14 1.15 -18.95
N PRO A 361 -9.64 1.59 -20.12
CA PRO A 361 -8.88 1.55 -21.36
C PRO A 361 -7.50 2.21 -21.22
N GLN A 362 -6.47 1.58 -21.79
CA GLN A 362 -5.11 2.09 -21.76
C GLN A 362 -5.06 3.52 -22.33
N PRO A 363 -4.63 4.53 -21.55
CA PRO A 363 -4.50 5.91 -22.02
C PRO A 363 -3.37 6.06 -23.04
N ASP A 364 -3.50 7.03 -23.95
CA ASP A 364 -2.52 7.33 -25.00
C ASP A 364 -1.24 7.97 -24.45
N ALA A 365 -1.35 8.74 -23.36
CA ALA A 365 -0.23 9.37 -22.67
C ALA A 365 -0.56 9.64 -21.19
N GLU A 366 0.49 9.76 -20.37
CA GLU A 366 0.39 10.08 -18.94
C GLU A 366 1.05 11.42 -18.65
N ILE A 367 0.34 12.33 -17.99
CA ILE A 367 0.72 13.73 -17.83
C ILE A 367 0.72 14.09 -16.34
N PRO A 368 1.85 14.53 -15.75
CA PRO A 368 1.84 15.06 -14.38
C PRO A 368 1.09 16.39 -14.31
N ILE A 369 0.24 16.55 -13.30
CA ILE A 369 -0.35 17.83 -12.92
C ILE A 369 -0.11 18.00 -11.42
N ILE A 370 1.00 18.65 -11.05
CA ILE A 370 1.38 18.83 -9.66
C ILE A 370 1.09 20.27 -9.24
N PHE A 371 0.12 20.46 -8.35
CA PHE A 371 -0.13 21.76 -7.74
C PHE A 371 0.87 22.06 -6.65
N GLY A 372 1.30 23.32 -6.57
CA GLY A 372 2.16 23.81 -5.50
C GLY A 372 1.92 25.30 -5.23
N GLU A 373 2.63 25.83 -4.25
CA GLU A 373 2.61 27.25 -3.88
C GLU A 373 4.01 27.84 -4.03
N TRP A 374 4.09 29.11 -4.46
CA TRP A 374 5.33 29.85 -4.60
C TRP A 374 5.31 31.12 -3.74
N TRP A 375 6.35 31.29 -2.92
CA TRP A 375 6.67 32.54 -2.24
C TRP A 375 7.84 33.21 -2.94
N MET A 376 7.84 34.53 -3.09
CA MET A 376 9.02 35.30 -3.50
C MET A 376 10.07 35.33 -2.39
N ASN A 377 9.62 35.35 -1.13
CA ASN A 377 10.51 35.23 0.04
C ASN A 377 11.01 33.78 0.21
N ASP A 378 12.12 33.61 0.94
CA ASP A 378 12.56 32.29 1.39
C ASP A 378 11.48 31.67 2.29
N VAL A 379 11.07 30.45 1.98
CA VAL A 379 9.99 29.76 2.69
C VAL A 379 10.41 29.41 4.12
N ASN A 380 11.69 29.10 4.35
CA ASN A 380 12.20 28.84 5.70
C ASN A 380 12.18 30.11 6.54
N GLU A 381 12.38 31.28 5.92
CA GLU A 381 12.25 32.56 6.61
C GLU A 381 10.79 32.90 6.91
N VAL A 382 9.86 32.62 5.99
CA VAL A 382 8.41 32.75 6.25
C VAL A 382 7.98 31.87 7.44
N PHE A 383 8.48 30.63 7.48
CA PHE A 383 8.26 29.72 8.59
C PHE A 383 8.84 30.28 9.90
N ARG A 384 10.13 30.62 9.93
CA ARG A 384 10.83 31.14 11.12
C ARG A 384 10.14 32.38 11.69
N GLN A 385 9.81 33.35 10.83
CA GLN A 385 9.11 34.58 11.23
C GLN A 385 7.76 34.28 11.89
N SER A 386 6.98 33.32 11.36
CA SER A 386 5.68 32.97 11.93
C SER A 386 5.79 32.43 13.36
N PHE A 387 6.85 31.67 13.67
CA PHE A 387 7.11 31.18 15.03
C PHE A 387 7.64 32.27 15.96
N GLU A 388 8.46 33.20 15.46
CA GLU A 388 9.02 34.30 16.25
C GLU A 388 7.98 35.34 16.67
N THR A 389 7.03 35.64 15.77
CA THR A 389 5.91 36.54 16.04
C THR A 389 4.72 35.82 16.66
N GLY A 390 4.63 34.50 16.51
CA GLY A 390 3.47 33.70 16.85
C GLY A 390 2.24 33.96 15.99
N GLY A 391 2.39 34.71 14.90
CA GLY A 391 1.35 35.03 13.94
C GLY A 391 1.13 33.93 12.90
N ALA A 392 0.16 34.15 12.01
CA ALA A 392 0.00 33.30 10.84
C ALA A 392 1.16 33.53 9.86
N PRO A 393 1.66 32.49 9.17
CA PRO A 393 2.65 32.66 8.12
C PRO A 393 2.07 33.46 6.95
N ASN A 394 2.92 34.21 6.24
CA ASN A 394 2.52 34.92 5.03
C ASN A 394 1.99 33.92 3.98
N VAL A 395 0.91 34.31 3.30
CA VAL A 395 0.34 33.54 2.17
C VAL A 395 1.31 33.50 0.99
N SER A 396 1.18 32.52 0.11
CA SER A 396 1.97 32.47 -1.12
C SER A 396 1.65 33.61 -2.06
N ASP A 397 2.60 33.93 -2.94
CA ASP A 397 2.46 34.95 -3.98
C ASP A 397 1.81 34.38 -5.25
N ALA A 398 1.87 33.06 -5.45
CA ALA A 398 1.19 32.37 -6.53
C ALA A 398 0.95 30.88 -6.25
N LEU A 399 -0.21 30.39 -6.67
CA LEU A 399 -0.41 28.98 -6.98
C LEU A 399 0.38 28.58 -8.24
N THR A 400 0.74 27.32 -8.37
CA THR A 400 1.50 26.79 -9.52
C THR A 400 0.97 25.45 -10.01
N ILE A 401 1.11 25.20 -11.32
CA ILE A 401 0.96 23.89 -11.96
C ILE A 401 2.34 23.47 -12.48
N ASN A 402 2.84 22.32 -12.03
CA ASN A 402 4.17 21.82 -12.35
C ASN A 402 5.28 22.86 -12.09
N GLY A 403 5.15 23.62 -11.00
CA GLY A 403 6.08 24.68 -10.61
C GLY A 403 5.98 25.97 -11.42
N GLN A 404 4.97 26.14 -12.28
CA GLN A 404 4.74 27.34 -13.08
C GLN A 404 3.44 28.06 -12.68
N PRO A 405 3.45 29.38 -12.42
CA PRO A 405 2.24 30.14 -12.06
C PRO A 405 1.19 30.17 -13.17
N GLY A 406 1.62 30.28 -14.42
CA GLY A 406 0.74 30.36 -15.59
C GLY A 406 0.58 31.78 -16.14
N ASP A 407 -0.32 31.94 -17.10
CA ASP A 407 -0.38 33.13 -17.95
C ASP A 407 -0.94 34.38 -17.28
N LEU A 408 -1.62 34.21 -16.14
CA LEU A 408 -2.22 35.31 -15.39
C LEU A 408 -1.18 36.11 -14.59
N PHE A 409 0.09 35.73 -14.64
CA PHE A 409 1.17 36.29 -13.84
C PHE A 409 2.26 36.98 -14.68
N PRO A 410 2.88 38.04 -14.13
CA PRO A 410 4.03 38.67 -14.77
C PRO A 410 5.19 37.68 -14.89
N CYS A 411 5.97 37.82 -15.99
CA CYS A 411 7.14 36.99 -16.26
C CYS A 411 6.90 35.47 -16.24
N SER A 412 5.67 35.02 -16.48
CA SER A 412 5.30 33.59 -16.37
C SER A 412 4.80 32.98 -17.69
N MET A 413 4.15 33.78 -18.56
CA MET A 413 3.58 33.29 -19.83
C MET A 413 4.50 32.41 -20.71
N PRO A 414 5.78 32.75 -20.93
CA PRO A 414 6.64 31.95 -21.80
C PRO A 414 6.92 30.54 -21.26
N GLU A 415 6.86 30.35 -19.95
CA GLU A 415 7.16 29.08 -19.28
C GLU A 415 5.89 28.34 -18.81
N THR A 416 4.70 28.91 -19.02
CA THR A 416 3.42 28.26 -18.70
C THR A 416 3.40 26.82 -19.23
N PHE A 417 3.02 25.88 -18.37
CA PHE A 417 2.99 24.46 -18.73
C PHE A 417 2.01 24.22 -19.90
N LYS A 418 2.46 23.44 -20.88
CA LYS A 418 1.70 23.09 -22.09
C LYS A 418 1.53 21.60 -22.21
N LEU A 419 0.30 21.16 -22.41
CA LEU A 419 -0.09 19.80 -22.73
C LEU A 419 -0.50 19.74 -24.20
N ASN A 420 0.35 19.13 -25.04
CA ASN A 420 0.03 18.90 -26.44
C ASN A 420 -0.89 17.68 -26.56
N VAL A 421 -2.04 17.83 -27.22
CA VAL A 421 -3.03 16.76 -27.40
C VAL A 421 -3.40 16.53 -28.86
N GLU A 422 -3.80 15.31 -29.19
CA GLU A 422 -4.38 14.96 -30.48
C GLU A 422 -5.88 14.71 -30.30
N GLN A 423 -6.69 15.22 -31.23
CA GLN A 423 -8.14 15.06 -31.17
C GLN A 423 -8.54 13.57 -31.18
N GLY A 424 -9.48 13.20 -30.31
CA GLY A 424 -9.99 11.83 -30.15
C GLY A 424 -9.14 10.93 -29.25
N ARG A 425 -7.99 11.38 -28.75
CA ARG A 425 -7.15 10.62 -27.81
C ARG A 425 -7.55 10.84 -26.35
N THR A 426 -7.16 9.92 -25.49
CA THR A 426 -7.41 9.98 -24.04
C THR A 426 -6.10 10.08 -23.27
N TYR A 427 -6.01 11.09 -22.40
CA TYR A 427 -4.85 11.43 -21.60
C TYR A 427 -5.11 11.11 -20.13
N HIS A 428 -4.12 10.53 -19.48
CA HIS A 428 -4.14 10.21 -18.06
C HIS A 428 -3.41 11.31 -17.27
N LEU A 429 -4.18 12.24 -16.73
CA LEU A 429 -3.69 13.29 -15.85
C LEU A 429 -3.45 12.71 -14.46
N ARG A 430 -2.20 12.73 -14.02
CA ARG A 430 -1.76 12.28 -12.70
C ARG A 430 -1.67 13.50 -11.79
N VAL A 431 -2.79 13.82 -11.16
CA VAL A 431 -3.00 15.05 -10.41
C VAL A 431 -2.52 14.87 -8.97
N ILE A 432 -1.67 15.76 -8.48
CA ILE A 432 -1.14 15.76 -7.11
C ILE A 432 -1.34 17.15 -6.53
N ASN A 433 -1.88 17.26 -5.32
CA ASN A 433 -1.84 18.52 -4.60
C ASN A 433 -0.68 18.52 -3.59
N ALA A 434 0.44 19.12 -4.02
CA ALA A 434 1.63 19.36 -3.19
C ALA A 434 1.64 20.79 -2.59
N ALA A 435 0.54 21.54 -2.69
CA ALA A 435 0.41 22.83 -2.00
C ALA A 435 0.61 22.66 -0.50
N MET A 436 1.14 23.69 0.16
CA MET A 436 1.42 23.71 1.58
C MET A 436 0.13 23.83 2.39
N ASN A 437 -0.78 24.71 1.97
CA ASN A 437 -1.77 25.29 2.86
C ASN A 437 -3.18 25.44 2.25
N LEU A 438 -3.42 24.90 1.05
CA LEU A 438 -4.66 25.11 0.29
C LEU A 438 -5.24 23.86 -0.37
N ILE A 439 -6.52 23.61 -0.10
CA ILE A 439 -7.36 22.72 -0.91
C ILE A 439 -7.67 23.45 -2.22
N LEU A 440 -7.72 22.74 -3.34
CA LEU A 440 -7.86 23.35 -4.65
C LEU A 440 -9.07 22.79 -5.40
N PHE A 441 -9.81 23.68 -6.05
CA PHE A 441 -10.65 23.32 -7.18
C PHE A 441 -9.80 23.31 -8.45
N PHE A 442 -9.98 22.30 -9.29
CA PHE A 442 -9.32 22.19 -10.59
C PHE A 442 -10.33 21.83 -11.68
N SER A 443 -10.21 22.47 -12.84
CA SER A 443 -11.08 22.25 -14.00
C SER A 443 -10.31 22.50 -15.30
N VAL A 444 -10.85 22.00 -16.41
CA VAL A 444 -10.33 22.20 -17.77
C VAL A 444 -11.43 22.76 -18.65
N SER A 445 -11.12 23.85 -19.35
CA SER A 445 -12.11 24.55 -20.18
C SER A 445 -12.67 23.61 -21.24
N GLN A 446 -13.99 23.44 -21.27
CA GLN A 446 -14.74 22.59 -22.20
C GLN A 446 -14.40 21.09 -22.15
N HIS A 447 -13.71 20.60 -21.12
CA HIS A 447 -13.40 19.17 -20.97
C HIS A 447 -13.87 18.65 -19.62
N ASN A 448 -14.57 17.52 -19.64
CA ASN A 448 -14.92 16.82 -18.42
C ASN A 448 -13.74 16.00 -17.92
N LEU A 449 -13.65 15.85 -16.60
CA LEU A 449 -12.63 15.10 -15.89
C LEU A 449 -13.24 13.81 -15.35
N THR A 450 -12.70 12.66 -15.73
CA THR A 450 -13.16 11.36 -15.21
C THR A 450 -12.14 10.79 -14.22
N VAL A 451 -12.42 10.91 -12.93
CA VAL A 451 -11.58 10.37 -11.86
C VAL A 451 -11.71 8.85 -11.84
N VAL A 452 -10.60 8.13 -11.95
CA VAL A 452 -10.53 6.66 -12.00
C VAL A 452 -9.65 6.05 -10.91
N GLY A 453 -8.93 6.88 -10.16
CA GLY A 453 -8.15 6.48 -9.00
C GLY A 453 -7.91 7.67 -8.07
N ALA A 454 -7.72 7.36 -6.79
CA ALA A 454 -7.33 8.33 -5.78
C ALA A 454 -6.37 7.65 -4.79
N ASP A 455 -5.31 8.34 -4.41
CA ASP A 455 -4.34 7.89 -3.41
C ASP A 455 -3.74 6.49 -3.71
N ALA A 456 -3.43 6.25 -4.99
CA ALA A 456 -2.96 4.98 -5.56
C ALA A 456 -3.88 3.78 -5.28
N VAL A 457 -5.20 4.02 -5.34
CA VAL A 457 -6.23 2.98 -5.31
C VAL A 457 -7.31 3.33 -6.34
N TYR A 458 -7.76 2.33 -7.11
CA TYR A 458 -8.82 2.54 -8.10
C TYR A 458 -10.17 2.90 -7.47
N THR A 459 -10.89 3.80 -8.15
CA THR A 459 -12.23 4.24 -7.77
C THR A 459 -13.23 3.79 -8.82
N LYS A 460 -14.52 3.84 -8.49
CA LYS A 460 -15.54 3.86 -9.55
C LYS A 460 -15.35 5.16 -10.37
N PRO A 461 -15.44 5.12 -11.71
CA PRO A 461 -15.29 6.31 -12.52
C PRO A 461 -16.28 7.41 -12.10
N LEU A 462 -15.75 8.61 -11.81
CA LEU A 462 -16.54 9.79 -11.46
C LEU A 462 -16.23 10.91 -12.45
N THR A 463 -17.17 11.15 -13.38
CA THR A 463 -17.07 12.24 -14.35
C THR A 463 -17.69 13.53 -13.79
N ARG A 464 -16.90 14.61 -13.81
CA ARG A 464 -17.28 15.95 -13.31
C ARG A 464 -16.59 17.04 -14.14
N ASP A 465 -17.11 18.26 -14.05
CA ASP A 465 -16.51 19.44 -14.69
C ASP A 465 -15.33 20.00 -13.88
N TYR A 466 -15.32 19.71 -12.58
CA TYR A 466 -14.25 20.09 -11.66
C TYR A 466 -13.94 18.96 -10.67
N ILE A 467 -12.76 19.02 -10.07
CA ILE A 467 -12.38 18.20 -8.92
C ILE A 467 -12.05 19.10 -7.73
N CYS A 468 -12.24 18.59 -6.52
CA CYS A 468 -11.76 19.19 -5.27
C CYS A 468 -10.70 18.29 -4.67
N ILE A 469 -9.46 18.79 -4.54
CA ILE A 469 -8.30 18.00 -4.12
C ILE A 469 -7.54 18.72 -3.01
N SER A 470 -7.32 18.05 -1.87
CA SER A 470 -6.59 18.64 -0.74
C SER A 470 -5.10 18.33 -0.77
N PRO A 471 -4.26 19.12 -0.08
CA PRO A 471 -2.87 18.76 0.18
C PRO A 471 -2.77 17.34 0.73
N GLY A 472 -1.83 16.55 0.21
CA GLY A 472 -1.72 15.13 0.53
C GLY A 472 -2.36 14.22 -0.52
N GLN A 473 -3.47 14.63 -1.14
CA GLN A 473 -4.18 13.78 -2.08
C GLN A 473 -3.52 13.73 -3.45
N ALA A 474 -3.65 12.58 -4.09
CA ALA A 474 -3.37 12.38 -5.50
C ALA A 474 -4.56 11.73 -6.20
N MET A 475 -4.83 12.10 -7.45
CA MET A 475 -5.94 11.58 -8.25
C MET A 475 -5.48 11.22 -9.66
N ASP A 476 -5.92 10.07 -10.13
CA ASP A 476 -5.76 9.59 -11.50
C ASP A 476 -7.00 9.98 -12.30
N VAL A 477 -6.84 10.87 -13.28
CA VAL A 477 -7.95 11.51 -14.00
C VAL A 477 -7.80 11.32 -15.51
N LEU A 478 -8.84 10.80 -16.16
CA LEU A 478 -8.89 10.70 -17.61
C LEU A 478 -9.48 11.97 -18.21
N LEU A 479 -8.77 12.54 -19.18
CA LEU A 479 -9.22 13.63 -20.03
C LEU A 479 -9.29 13.12 -21.47
N HIS A 480 -10.46 13.24 -22.08
CA HIS A 480 -10.66 12.87 -23.48
C HIS A 480 -10.61 14.13 -24.34
N ALA A 481 -9.71 14.18 -25.33
CA ALA A 481 -9.48 15.34 -26.19
C ALA A 481 -10.53 15.40 -27.32
N ASN A 482 -11.79 15.64 -26.96
CA ASN A 482 -12.94 15.58 -27.85
C ASN A 482 -13.46 16.93 -28.36
N GLN A 483 -12.76 18.03 -28.06
CA GLN A 483 -13.15 19.36 -28.51
C GLN A 483 -12.56 19.66 -29.90
N GLU A 484 -13.03 20.73 -30.52
CA GLU A 484 -12.46 21.25 -31.76
C GLU A 484 -10.98 21.64 -31.53
N PRO A 485 -10.07 21.42 -32.50
CA PRO A 485 -8.67 21.79 -32.35
C PRO A 485 -8.49 23.28 -32.00
N ASN A 486 -8.09 23.55 -30.77
CA ASN A 486 -7.93 24.88 -30.21
C ASN A 486 -6.98 24.86 -28.99
N HIS A 487 -6.76 26.01 -28.36
CA HIS A 487 -6.12 26.14 -27.05
C HIS A 487 -7.16 26.22 -25.95
N TYR A 488 -6.98 25.46 -24.87
CA TYR A 488 -7.86 25.44 -23.69
C TYR A 488 -7.07 25.63 -22.41
N TYR A 489 -7.59 26.39 -21.44
CA TYR A 489 -6.94 26.46 -20.13
C TYR A 489 -7.31 25.25 -19.26
N LEU A 490 -6.31 24.69 -18.60
CA LEU A 490 -6.48 24.03 -17.32
C LEU A 490 -6.24 25.09 -16.23
N ALA A 491 -7.08 25.15 -15.21
CA ALA A 491 -6.93 26.13 -14.14
C ALA A 491 -7.24 25.55 -12.77
N ALA A 492 -6.53 26.04 -11.75
CA ALA A 492 -6.80 25.71 -10.36
C ALA A 492 -6.86 26.96 -9.49
N ARG A 493 -7.75 26.94 -8.49
CA ARG A 493 -7.89 27.98 -7.47
C ARG A 493 -8.15 27.39 -6.10
N ALA A 494 -7.91 28.18 -5.05
CA ALA A 494 -8.19 27.76 -3.68
C ALA A 494 -9.68 27.46 -3.43
N TYR A 495 -9.94 26.40 -2.67
CA TYR A 495 -11.11 26.23 -1.83
C TYR A 495 -10.71 26.59 -0.39
N SER A 496 -11.30 27.67 0.13
CA SER A 496 -11.07 28.21 1.47
C SER A 496 -12.39 28.72 2.03
N SER A 497 -12.89 28.05 3.07
CA SER A 497 -14.17 28.36 3.72
C SER A 497 -14.02 29.17 5.02
N GLY A 498 -12.77 29.39 5.46
CA GLY A 498 -12.46 30.08 6.71
C GLY A 498 -12.84 31.56 6.69
N ILE A 499 -13.60 32.00 7.69
CA ILE A 499 -14.00 33.40 7.82
C ILE A 499 -12.84 34.21 8.41
N GLY A 500 -12.42 35.27 7.71
CA GLY A 500 -11.35 36.16 8.18
C GLY A 500 -9.96 35.54 8.17
N VAL A 501 -9.78 34.39 7.52
CA VAL A 501 -8.49 33.72 7.36
C VAL A 501 -7.90 34.11 6.01
N ALA A 502 -6.72 34.74 6.02
CA ALA A 502 -6.02 35.08 4.78
C ALA A 502 -5.56 33.82 4.04
N PHE A 503 -5.67 33.82 2.72
CA PHE A 503 -5.21 32.76 1.84
C PHE A 503 -4.76 33.32 0.49
N ASP A 504 -3.97 32.56 -0.26
CA ASP A 504 -3.66 32.88 -1.65
C ASP A 504 -4.89 32.63 -2.53
N ASN A 505 -5.53 33.73 -2.96
CA ASN A 505 -6.72 33.74 -3.79
C ASN A 505 -6.39 33.93 -5.29
N THR A 506 -5.15 33.64 -5.70
CA THR A 506 -4.78 33.65 -7.10
C THR A 506 -5.33 32.42 -7.84
N THR A 507 -5.21 32.42 -9.16
CA THR A 507 -5.59 31.29 -10.02
C THR A 507 -4.39 30.92 -10.88
N THR A 508 -3.94 29.68 -10.79
CA THR A 508 -2.87 29.16 -11.64
C THR A 508 -3.42 28.54 -12.91
N THR A 509 -2.69 28.65 -14.01
CA THR A 509 -3.13 28.18 -15.33
C THR A 509 -2.05 27.40 -16.07
N ALA A 510 -2.50 26.47 -16.90
CA ALA A 510 -1.71 25.74 -17.89
C ALA A 510 -2.53 25.62 -19.19
N ARG A 511 -1.89 25.31 -20.32
CA ARG A 511 -2.58 25.23 -21.63
C ARG A 511 -2.66 23.80 -22.13
N ILE A 512 -3.80 23.42 -22.67
CA ILE A 512 -3.94 22.32 -23.63
C ILE A 512 -3.81 22.93 -25.02
N GLU A 513 -2.91 22.42 -25.84
CA GLU A 513 -2.71 22.82 -27.23
C GLU A 513 -3.01 21.62 -28.13
N TYR A 514 -4.10 21.67 -28.90
CA TYR A 514 -4.43 20.61 -29.84
C TYR A 514 -3.47 20.61 -31.04
N SER A 515 -3.10 19.44 -31.55
CA SER A 515 -2.36 19.33 -32.81
C SER A 515 -3.28 19.63 -34.00
N GLY A 516 -2.83 20.44 -34.95
CA GLY A 516 -3.58 20.70 -36.18
C GLY A 516 -3.23 22.04 -36.82
N ASN A 517 -3.93 22.36 -37.91
CA ASN A 517 -3.83 23.66 -38.57
C ASN A 517 -5.04 24.52 -38.23
N TYR A 518 -4.87 25.41 -37.26
CA TYR A 518 -5.87 26.39 -36.84
C TYR A 518 -5.15 27.65 -36.35
N THR A 519 -5.88 28.77 -36.26
CA THR A 519 -5.35 30.00 -35.68
C THR A 519 -5.65 30.00 -34.18
N PRO A 520 -4.66 29.92 -33.29
CA PRO A 520 -4.92 29.93 -31.86
C PRO A 520 -5.52 31.28 -31.42
N PRO A 521 -6.41 31.28 -30.40
CA PRO A 521 -6.93 32.51 -29.82
C PRO A 521 -5.80 33.26 -29.11
N SER A 522 -5.91 34.58 -29.04
CA SER A 522 -4.96 35.41 -28.28
C SER A 522 -4.91 35.04 -26.81
N SER A 523 -6.04 34.62 -26.23
CA SER A 523 -6.14 33.98 -24.92
C SER A 523 -7.30 32.98 -24.90
N PRO A 524 -7.08 31.73 -24.43
CA PRO A 524 -8.16 30.78 -24.17
C PRO A 524 -9.14 31.27 -23.10
N SER A 525 -10.35 30.72 -23.10
CA SER A 525 -11.31 30.96 -22.00
C SER A 525 -10.93 30.17 -20.75
N LEU A 526 -11.00 30.80 -19.58
CA LEU A 526 -10.87 30.10 -18.31
C LEU A 526 -12.05 29.13 -18.09
N PRO A 527 -11.81 27.95 -17.48
CA PRO A 527 -12.91 27.08 -17.08
C PRO A 527 -13.76 27.73 -15.99
N ASN A 528 -15.02 27.27 -15.87
CA ASN A 528 -15.87 27.63 -14.75
C ASN A 528 -15.44 26.86 -13.49
N LEU A 529 -14.75 27.53 -12.57
CA LEU A 529 -14.39 26.96 -11.27
C LEU A 529 -15.49 27.28 -10.23
N PRO A 530 -15.81 26.40 -9.28
CA PRO A 530 -16.67 26.74 -8.13
C PRO A 530 -16.05 27.84 -7.27
N ASN A 531 -16.85 28.73 -6.66
CA ASN A 531 -16.35 29.85 -5.84
C ASN A 531 -15.40 29.36 -4.75
N PHE A 532 -14.41 30.17 -4.37
CA PHE A 532 -13.40 29.74 -3.40
C PHE A 532 -14.01 29.30 -2.07
N ASN A 533 -15.16 29.86 -1.68
CA ASN A 533 -15.89 29.54 -0.45
C ASN A 533 -17.08 28.59 -0.68
N ASP A 534 -17.16 27.91 -1.82
CA ASP A 534 -18.26 27.01 -2.15
C ASP A 534 -18.10 25.65 -1.46
N THR A 535 -18.44 25.61 -0.16
CA THR A 535 -18.41 24.38 0.66
C THR A 535 -19.31 23.29 0.07
N GLN A 536 -20.42 23.67 -0.57
CA GLN A 536 -21.33 22.70 -1.15
C GLN A 536 -20.69 21.98 -2.35
N ALA A 537 -20.03 22.70 -3.25
CA ALA A 537 -19.30 22.11 -4.37
C ALA A 537 -18.16 21.18 -3.88
N ALA A 538 -17.43 21.60 -2.86
CA ALA A 538 -16.39 20.75 -2.26
C ALA A 538 -16.98 19.46 -1.66
N LEU A 539 -18.01 19.57 -0.83
CA LEU A 539 -18.69 18.42 -0.22
C LEU A 539 -19.31 17.48 -1.24
N GLU A 540 -19.96 18.03 -2.26
CA GLU A 540 -20.58 17.25 -3.33
C GLU A 540 -19.54 16.40 -4.07
N PHE A 541 -18.38 16.97 -4.39
CA PHE A 541 -17.31 16.20 -5.03
C PHE A 541 -16.79 15.07 -4.12
N ILE A 542 -16.41 15.39 -2.88
CA ILE A 542 -15.74 14.42 -2.00
C ILE A 542 -16.67 13.29 -1.54
N THR A 543 -17.97 13.55 -1.39
CA THR A 543 -18.96 12.54 -0.96
C THR A 543 -19.41 11.63 -2.10
N ASN A 544 -19.29 12.07 -3.36
CA ASN A 544 -19.58 11.27 -4.54
C ASN A 544 -18.43 10.33 -4.95
N LEU A 545 -17.23 10.49 -4.38
CA LEU A 545 -16.13 9.57 -4.64
C LEU A 545 -16.41 8.21 -4.01
N ARG A 546 -16.38 7.13 -4.81
CA ARG A 546 -16.63 5.75 -4.36
C ARG A 546 -15.45 4.87 -4.70
N GLY A 547 -15.09 3.96 -3.79
CA GLY A 547 -14.03 2.99 -4.05
C GLY A 547 -14.51 1.86 -4.96
N LEU A 548 -13.57 1.00 -5.35
CA LEU A 548 -13.81 -0.17 -6.19
C LEU A 548 -13.59 -1.45 -5.36
N PRO A 549 -14.64 -2.02 -4.71
CA PRO A 549 -14.47 -3.05 -3.68
C PRO A 549 -13.71 -4.29 -4.10
N GLU A 550 -13.85 -4.71 -5.36
CA GLU A 550 -13.13 -5.82 -5.96
C GLU A 550 -11.61 -5.60 -6.05
N ARG A 551 -11.14 -4.36 -5.83
CA ARG A 551 -9.72 -3.98 -5.81
C ARG A 551 -9.21 -3.59 -4.41
N TYR A 552 -10.03 -3.68 -3.36
CA TYR A 552 -9.53 -3.35 -2.02
C TYR A 552 -8.50 -4.38 -1.54
N PRO A 553 -7.41 -3.92 -0.89
CA PRO A 553 -6.47 -4.83 -0.25
C PRO A 553 -7.09 -5.51 0.97
N THR A 554 -8.02 -4.84 1.64
CA THR A 554 -8.80 -5.38 2.76
C THR A 554 -10.27 -4.99 2.63
N PRO A 555 -11.21 -5.92 2.89
CA PRO A 555 -12.63 -5.58 2.95
C PRO A 555 -12.91 -4.47 3.97
N VAL A 556 -14.01 -3.75 3.78
CA VAL A 556 -14.46 -2.71 4.73
C VAL A 556 -14.67 -3.35 6.11
N PRO A 557 -13.91 -2.96 7.15
CA PRO A 557 -14.04 -3.59 8.46
C PRO A 557 -15.39 -3.27 9.10
N THR A 558 -16.06 -4.28 9.67
CA THR A 558 -17.37 -4.13 10.33
C THR A 558 -17.31 -4.37 11.84
N ASN A 559 -16.39 -5.20 12.33
CA ASN A 559 -16.27 -5.54 13.74
C ASN A 559 -15.25 -4.64 14.44
N ILE A 560 -15.68 -3.47 14.91
CA ILE A 560 -14.77 -2.44 15.45
C ILE A 560 -14.26 -2.83 16.83
N THR A 561 -12.95 -2.88 17.00
CA THR A 561 -12.30 -3.19 18.30
C THR A 561 -11.82 -1.94 19.02
N THR A 562 -11.58 -0.86 18.28
CA THR A 562 -11.08 0.41 18.80
C THR A 562 -11.84 1.55 18.16
N GLN A 563 -12.54 2.35 18.97
CA GLN A 563 -13.17 3.59 18.54
C GLN A 563 -12.39 4.79 19.05
N ILE A 564 -12.23 5.79 18.19
CA ILE A 564 -11.60 7.06 18.49
C ILE A 564 -12.51 8.17 17.93
N LEU A 565 -12.85 9.14 18.77
CA LEU A 565 -13.40 10.42 18.33
C LEU A 565 -12.32 11.46 18.61
N THR A 566 -11.82 12.12 17.58
CA THR A 566 -10.79 13.15 17.73
C THR A 566 -11.29 14.49 17.25
N THR A 567 -11.34 15.47 18.15
CA THR A 567 -11.57 16.86 17.76
C THR A 567 -10.31 17.43 17.13
N ILE A 568 -10.50 18.32 16.17
CA ILE A 568 -9.43 18.97 15.44
C ILE A 568 -9.66 20.48 15.53
N SER A 569 -8.67 21.18 16.05
CA SER A 569 -8.82 22.58 16.44
C SER A 569 -7.58 23.38 16.05
N VAL A 570 -7.79 24.55 15.45
CA VAL A 570 -6.83 25.64 15.58
C VAL A 570 -6.96 26.17 17.01
N ASN A 571 -5.84 26.55 17.59
CA ASN A 571 -5.71 26.92 19.00
C ASN A 571 -4.82 28.15 19.13
N THR A 572 -4.73 28.66 20.35
CA THR A 572 -3.72 29.65 20.70
C THR A 572 -3.05 29.33 22.02
N LEU A 573 -1.82 29.82 22.20
CA LEU A 573 -1.09 29.75 23.46
C LEU A 573 -0.77 31.16 23.95
N PRO A 574 -0.66 31.37 25.28
CA PRO A 574 -0.22 32.66 25.81
C PRO A 574 1.11 33.12 25.20
N CYS A 575 1.25 34.42 24.96
CA CYS A 575 2.51 34.98 24.48
C CYS A 575 3.64 34.72 25.50
N PRO A 576 4.79 34.15 25.09
CA PRO A 576 5.81 33.68 26.01
C PRO A 576 6.53 34.83 26.74
N ASN A 577 7.03 34.55 27.94
CA ASN A 577 7.96 35.42 28.69
C ASN A 577 7.48 36.86 28.95
N GLY A 578 6.16 37.08 29.10
CA GLY A 578 5.60 38.42 29.33
C GLY A 578 5.72 39.37 28.14
N ARG A 579 6.03 38.83 26.95
CA ARG A 579 5.92 39.56 25.68
C ARG A 579 4.46 39.94 25.43
N ASN A 580 4.26 41.12 24.84
CA ASN A 580 2.95 41.65 24.46
C ASN A 580 2.88 41.99 22.95
N ASP A 581 3.86 41.53 22.17
CA ASP A 581 4.03 41.81 20.75
C ASP A 581 3.71 40.59 19.86
N CYS A 582 3.13 39.53 20.42
CA CYS A 582 2.69 38.39 19.64
C CYS A 582 1.54 38.77 18.68
N GLN A 583 1.57 38.21 17.48
CA GLN A 583 0.70 38.61 16.36
C GLN A 583 -0.49 37.66 16.14
N GLY A 584 -0.64 36.62 16.96
CA GLY A 584 -1.82 35.76 16.93
C GLY A 584 -3.07 36.46 17.52
N PRO A 585 -4.23 35.80 17.44
CA PRO A 585 -5.50 36.37 17.88
C PRO A 585 -5.43 36.85 19.34
N ASN A 586 -5.92 38.06 19.63
CA ASN A 586 -5.88 38.64 20.99
C ASN A 586 -4.47 38.71 21.62
N GLY A 587 -3.42 38.90 20.81
CA GLY A 587 -2.04 39.02 21.30
C GLY A 587 -1.46 37.69 21.80
N THR A 588 -1.96 36.56 21.29
CA THR A 588 -1.48 35.21 21.61
C THR A 588 -0.57 34.68 20.49
N ILE A 589 -0.09 33.44 20.61
CA ILE A 589 0.57 32.74 19.50
C ILE A 589 -0.35 31.64 18.96
N PHE A 590 -0.32 31.40 17.65
CA PHE A 590 -1.05 30.27 17.06
C PHE A 590 -0.52 28.92 17.55
N SER A 591 -1.46 27.99 17.69
CA SER A 591 -1.23 26.59 18.00
C SER A 591 -2.31 25.76 17.30
N ALA A 592 -2.22 24.45 17.35
CA ALA A 592 -3.25 23.54 16.89
C ALA A 592 -3.18 22.25 17.68
N SER A 593 -4.29 21.52 17.72
CA SER A 593 -4.37 20.30 18.52
C SER A 593 -5.29 19.23 17.93
N MET A 594 -5.01 17.99 18.34
CA MET A 594 -5.94 16.88 18.22
C MET A 594 -6.36 16.44 19.63
N ASN A 595 -7.67 16.37 19.90
CA ASN A 595 -8.23 16.14 21.24
C ASN A 595 -7.62 17.01 22.36
N ASN A 596 -7.41 18.29 22.04
CA ASN A 596 -6.85 19.30 22.96
C ASN A 596 -5.40 19.03 23.40
N ILE A 597 -4.67 18.19 22.66
CA ILE A 597 -3.23 18.01 22.77
C ILE A 597 -2.55 18.65 21.57
N SER A 598 -1.80 19.73 21.80
CA SER A 598 -0.88 20.31 20.81
C SER A 598 0.43 19.54 20.89
N PHE A 599 0.74 18.79 19.84
CA PHE A 599 1.91 17.93 19.83
C PHE A 599 3.19 18.75 19.84
N GLN A 600 4.22 18.20 20.48
CA GLN A 600 5.57 18.76 20.46
C GLN A 600 6.51 17.68 19.94
N ASN A 601 7.28 18.00 18.91
CA ASN A 601 8.30 17.10 18.41
C ASN A 601 9.37 16.86 19.49
N PRO A 602 9.75 15.59 19.74
CA PRO A 602 10.83 15.28 20.66
C PRO A 602 12.21 15.52 20.00
N ASN A 603 13.28 15.48 20.81
CA ASN A 603 14.66 15.57 20.31
C ASN A 603 15.24 14.21 19.88
N ILE A 604 14.63 13.11 20.33
CA ILE A 604 14.94 11.73 19.91
C ILE A 604 13.73 11.23 19.15
N ASP A 605 13.91 10.63 17.98
CA ASP A 605 12.77 10.16 17.21
C ASP A 605 11.98 9.06 17.94
N ILE A 606 10.65 9.12 17.82
CA ILE A 606 9.73 8.23 18.56
C ILE A 606 9.96 6.77 18.22
N LEU A 607 10.30 6.44 16.97
CA LEU A 607 10.58 5.08 16.54
C LEU A 607 11.84 4.51 17.21
N LYS A 608 12.94 5.26 17.26
CA LYS A 608 14.16 4.90 18.01
C LYS A 608 13.84 4.75 19.50
N ALA A 609 13.09 5.69 20.08
CA ALA A 609 12.71 5.61 21.48
C ALA A 609 11.84 4.38 21.79
N TYR A 610 10.88 4.07 20.92
CA TYR A 610 10.03 2.87 21.04
C TYR A 610 10.84 1.59 20.92
N TYR A 611 11.70 1.48 19.90
CA TYR A 611 12.48 0.27 19.61
C TYR A 611 13.52 -0.04 20.68
N TYR A 612 14.20 0.99 21.20
CA TYR A 612 15.23 0.83 22.24
C TYR A 612 14.71 1.06 23.66
N HIS A 613 13.39 1.25 23.84
CA HIS A 613 12.75 1.49 25.13
C HIS A 613 13.35 2.68 25.91
N ILE A 614 13.59 3.79 25.21
CA ILE A 614 14.13 5.02 25.79
C ILE A 614 13.00 5.77 26.50
N ASN A 615 13.17 5.98 27.81
CA ASN A 615 12.18 6.68 28.64
C ASN A 615 12.24 8.20 28.44
N GLY A 616 11.11 8.89 28.65
CA GLY A 616 11.04 10.36 28.67
C GLY A 616 10.95 11.04 27.30
N VAL A 617 10.81 10.29 26.20
CA VAL A 617 10.68 10.84 24.84
C VAL A 617 9.23 11.12 24.45
N TYR A 618 8.32 10.22 24.80
CA TYR A 618 6.90 10.36 24.54
C TYR A 618 6.07 9.76 25.69
N GLU A 619 4.82 10.20 25.81
CA GLU A 619 3.85 9.64 26.73
C GLU A 619 2.83 8.78 25.97
N THR A 620 2.54 7.59 26.49
CA THR A 620 1.40 6.80 26.02
C THR A 620 0.09 7.37 26.57
N GLY A 621 -1.01 7.14 25.87
CA GLY A 621 -2.34 7.53 26.36
C GLY A 621 -2.79 8.88 25.80
N PHE A 622 -2.55 9.10 24.51
CA PHE A 622 -3.33 10.08 23.77
C PHE A 622 -4.83 9.79 23.97
N PRO A 623 -5.65 10.80 24.30
CA PRO A 623 -7.07 10.61 24.59
C PRO A 623 -7.83 10.12 23.36
N ARG A 624 -8.52 8.97 23.48
CA ARG A 624 -9.34 8.41 22.39
C ARG A 624 -10.63 9.19 22.13
N PHE A 625 -11.06 9.99 23.09
CA PHE A 625 -12.26 10.82 23.01
C PHE A 625 -11.88 12.23 23.50
N PRO A 626 -12.54 13.29 23.00
CA PRO A 626 -12.27 14.63 23.44
C PRO A 626 -12.44 14.76 24.96
N PRO A 627 -11.47 15.38 25.67
CA PRO A 627 -11.52 15.48 27.13
C PRO A 627 -12.65 16.39 27.62
N PHE A 628 -13.17 17.26 26.74
CA PHE A 628 -14.29 18.16 27.02
C PHE A 628 -15.31 18.07 25.89
N ILE A 629 -16.56 17.82 26.25
CA ILE A 629 -17.68 17.80 25.30
C ILE A 629 -18.35 19.17 25.31
N PHE A 630 -18.48 19.76 24.14
CA PHE A 630 -19.21 21.01 23.91
C PHE A 630 -19.82 20.97 22.50
N ASN A 631 -20.56 22.02 22.13
CA ASN A 631 -21.01 22.17 20.75
C ASN A 631 -19.82 22.56 19.86
N PHE A 632 -19.14 21.58 19.28
CA PHE A 632 -17.87 21.77 18.56
C PHE A 632 -17.97 22.75 17.39
N THR A 633 -19.12 22.77 16.71
CA THR A 633 -19.40 23.60 15.53
C THR A 633 -20.26 24.83 15.85
N ALA A 634 -20.29 25.29 17.12
CA ALA A 634 -20.96 26.54 17.44
C ALA A 634 -20.22 27.74 16.83
N ASP A 635 -20.95 28.76 16.38
CA ASP A 635 -20.33 29.98 15.81
C ASP A 635 -19.50 30.75 16.85
N PHE A 636 -19.94 30.72 18.11
CA PHE A 636 -19.29 31.41 19.21
C PHE A 636 -18.89 30.41 20.31
N LEU A 637 -17.58 30.30 20.54
CA LEU A 637 -17.01 29.45 21.57
C LEU A 637 -16.28 30.28 22.63
N PRO A 638 -16.31 29.88 23.91
CA PRO A 638 -15.61 30.60 24.96
C PRO A 638 -14.09 30.53 24.77
N LEU A 639 -13.41 31.65 24.99
CA LEU A 639 -11.95 31.79 24.83
C LEU A 639 -11.13 30.80 25.68
N THR A 640 -11.72 30.27 26.76
CA THR A 640 -11.09 29.25 27.61
C THR A 640 -10.81 27.94 26.88
N LEU A 641 -11.51 27.67 25.76
CA LEU A 641 -11.26 26.49 24.91
C LEU A 641 -10.10 26.68 23.94
N ASN A 642 -9.59 27.91 23.77
CA ASN A 642 -8.53 28.18 22.80
C ASN A 642 -7.19 27.57 23.20
N ILE A 643 -6.94 27.36 24.50
CA ILE A 643 -5.64 26.95 25.03
C ILE A 643 -5.56 25.43 25.17
N PRO A 644 -4.72 24.75 24.35
CA PRO A 644 -4.55 23.31 24.43
C PRO A 644 -3.49 22.94 25.46
N LYS A 645 -3.45 21.65 25.83
CA LYS A 645 -2.29 21.12 26.55
C LYS A 645 -1.19 20.79 25.55
N GLN A 646 0.04 21.17 25.83
CA GLN A 646 1.17 20.78 25.01
C GLN A 646 1.74 19.43 25.46
N GLY A 647 2.18 18.60 24.52
CA GLY A 647 2.97 17.41 24.84
C GLY A 647 3.01 16.34 23.74
N THR A 648 4.02 15.48 23.82
CA THR A 648 4.27 14.40 22.86
C THR A 648 3.49 13.13 23.27
N ARG A 649 2.21 13.04 22.88
CA ARG A 649 1.33 11.90 23.25
C ARG A 649 1.04 10.98 22.06
N VAL A 650 1.14 9.67 22.32
CA VAL A 650 0.94 8.62 21.30
C VAL A 650 -0.24 7.71 21.63
N ASN A 651 -0.89 7.20 20.58
CA ASN A 651 -1.86 6.13 20.65
C ASN A 651 -1.17 4.79 20.41
N VAL A 652 -1.30 3.86 21.35
CA VAL A 652 -0.74 2.51 21.18
C VAL A 652 -1.86 1.54 20.79
N LEU A 653 -1.66 0.83 19.67
CA LEU A 653 -2.59 -0.14 19.12
C LEU A 653 -1.97 -1.54 19.12
N ASN A 654 -2.79 -2.55 19.36
CA ASN A 654 -2.38 -3.94 19.15
C ASN A 654 -2.41 -4.26 17.65
N TYR A 655 -1.50 -5.13 17.20
CA TYR A 655 -1.55 -5.68 15.86
C TYR A 655 -2.92 -6.31 15.58
N GLY A 656 -3.51 -5.99 14.43
CA GLY A 656 -4.81 -6.50 14.00
C GLY A 656 -6.02 -5.77 14.61
N ALA A 657 -5.82 -4.72 15.42
CA ALA A 657 -6.93 -3.89 15.88
C ALA A 657 -7.68 -3.27 14.70
N ILE A 658 -9.01 -3.37 14.72
CA ILE A 658 -9.90 -2.71 13.76
C ILE A 658 -10.29 -1.37 14.36
N VAL A 659 -9.80 -0.29 13.74
CA VAL A 659 -9.90 1.06 14.25
C VAL A 659 -10.93 1.84 13.45
N GLU A 660 -11.89 2.42 14.14
CA GLU A 660 -12.78 3.47 13.61
C GLU A 660 -12.36 4.80 14.22
N ILE A 661 -12.10 5.80 13.37
CA ILE A 661 -11.79 7.16 13.81
C ILE A 661 -12.84 8.09 13.23
N VAL A 662 -13.47 8.87 14.08
CA VAL A 662 -14.27 10.03 13.69
C VAL A 662 -13.46 11.28 13.96
N PHE A 663 -13.17 12.04 12.92
CA PHE A 663 -12.57 13.36 13.00
C PHE A 663 -13.68 14.39 13.10
N GLN A 664 -13.68 15.18 14.17
CA GLN A 664 -14.65 16.25 14.41
C GLN A 664 -13.94 17.60 14.26
N GLY A 665 -14.29 18.37 13.23
CA GLY A 665 -13.87 19.76 13.11
C GLY A 665 -14.49 20.62 14.22
N THR A 666 -13.76 21.63 14.67
CA THR A 666 -14.25 22.59 15.68
C THR A 666 -14.09 24.02 15.19
N ASN A 667 -14.90 24.93 15.71
CA ASN A 667 -14.75 26.37 15.47
C ASN A 667 -13.86 27.08 16.50
N VAL A 668 -13.06 26.33 17.27
CA VAL A 668 -12.13 26.92 18.24
C VAL A 668 -11.14 27.79 17.49
N VAL A 669 -10.99 29.05 17.92
CA VAL A 669 -10.25 30.15 17.24
C VAL A 669 -10.80 30.53 15.86
N GLY A 670 -10.98 29.57 14.96
CA GLY A 670 -11.59 29.74 13.65
C GLY A 670 -11.76 28.39 12.97
N GLY A 671 -12.99 28.09 12.54
CA GLY A 671 -13.30 26.85 11.81
C GLY A 671 -12.79 26.91 10.38
N ILE A 672 -12.13 25.84 9.95
CA ILE A 672 -11.64 25.62 8.58
C ILE A 672 -11.63 24.12 8.25
N ASP A 673 -11.50 23.79 6.97
CA ASP A 673 -11.34 22.40 6.52
C ASP A 673 -9.94 21.87 6.86
N HIS A 674 -9.85 20.57 7.22
CA HIS A 674 -8.59 19.92 7.59
C HIS A 674 -8.39 18.62 6.80
N PRO A 675 -7.45 18.57 5.84
CA PRO A 675 -6.98 17.30 5.29
C PRO A 675 -6.17 16.55 6.32
N ILE A 676 -6.65 15.38 6.77
CA ILE A 676 -5.95 14.53 7.74
C ILE A 676 -5.34 13.35 7.01
N HIS A 677 -4.03 13.22 7.15
CA HIS A 677 -3.21 12.17 6.54
C HIS A 677 -2.75 11.16 7.60
N LEU A 678 -2.72 9.88 7.23
CA LEU A 678 -2.19 8.79 8.06
C LEU A 678 -1.08 8.05 7.32
N HIS A 679 0.13 8.10 7.87
CA HIS A 679 1.28 7.38 7.36
C HIS A 679 1.11 5.86 7.52
N GLY A 680 1.75 5.07 6.66
CA GLY A 680 1.80 3.60 6.74
C GLY A 680 0.48 2.88 6.45
N TYR A 681 -0.61 3.61 6.21
CA TYR A 681 -1.94 3.07 5.98
C TYR A 681 -2.66 3.80 4.84
N SER A 682 -3.64 3.10 4.25
CA SER A 682 -4.83 3.73 3.69
C SER A 682 -6.01 3.28 4.54
N PHE A 683 -7.12 4.01 4.47
CA PHE A 683 -8.32 3.79 5.26
C PHE A 683 -9.57 3.95 4.39
N HIS A 684 -10.63 3.25 4.77
CA HIS A 684 -11.96 3.39 4.18
C HIS A 684 -12.61 4.65 4.73
N VAL A 685 -12.97 5.62 3.90
CA VAL A 685 -13.75 6.78 4.34
C VAL A 685 -15.23 6.44 4.27
N ILE A 686 -15.80 6.12 5.43
CA ILE A 686 -17.14 5.53 5.54
C ILE A 686 -18.24 6.55 5.69
N GLY A 687 -17.94 7.81 6.00
CA GLY A 687 -18.98 8.81 6.16
C GLY A 687 -18.43 10.23 6.33
N TYR A 688 -19.30 11.18 6.01
CA TYR A 688 -19.13 12.60 6.24
C TYR A 688 -20.43 13.15 6.82
N GLY A 689 -20.34 14.26 7.54
CA GLY A 689 -21.52 15.02 7.93
C GLY A 689 -21.16 16.44 8.34
N LEU A 690 -22.18 17.29 8.39
CA LEU A 690 -22.10 18.63 8.94
C LEU A 690 -22.65 18.64 10.37
N GLY A 691 -22.20 19.62 11.16
CA GLY A 691 -22.45 19.74 12.58
C GLY A 691 -21.58 18.82 13.43
N ASN A 692 -22.06 18.54 14.64
CA ASN A 692 -21.42 17.60 15.56
C ASN A 692 -21.83 16.17 15.22
N PHE A 693 -20.85 15.27 15.19
CA PHE A 693 -21.08 13.83 15.03
C PHE A 693 -22.01 13.30 16.12
N ASN A 694 -23.06 12.60 15.69
CA ASN A 694 -24.02 11.92 16.53
C ASN A 694 -23.80 10.41 16.46
N GLN A 695 -23.15 9.87 17.49
CA GLN A 695 -22.81 8.44 17.60
C GLN A 695 -24.02 7.49 17.52
N SER A 696 -25.24 7.98 17.80
CA SER A 696 -26.46 7.17 17.71
C SER A 696 -27.16 7.25 16.35
N LYS A 697 -26.86 8.26 15.53
CA LYS A 697 -27.57 8.53 14.26
C LYS A 697 -26.69 8.33 13.04
N ASP A 698 -25.53 8.97 13.03
CA ASP A 698 -24.68 9.04 11.85
C ASP A 698 -24.12 7.69 11.39
N PRO A 699 -23.77 6.74 12.28
CA PRO A 699 -23.31 5.41 11.85
C PRO A 699 -24.31 4.63 11.00
N MET A 700 -25.61 4.94 11.08
CA MET A 700 -26.64 4.30 10.24
C MET A 700 -26.52 4.69 8.75
N ASN A 701 -25.87 5.82 8.46
CA ASN A 701 -25.66 6.34 7.11
C ASN A 701 -24.27 6.03 6.56
N PHE A 702 -23.44 5.27 7.30
CA PHE A 702 -22.11 4.91 6.84
C PHE A 702 -22.17 4.08 5.56
N ASN A 703 -21.36 4.47 4.59
CA ASN A 703 -21.08 3.67 3.42
C ASN A 703 -20.14 2.52 3.81
N LEU A 704 -20.72 1.34 4.02
CA LEU A 704 -19.98 0.12 4.32
C LEU A 704 -19.86 -0.82 3.11
N VAL A 705 -20.25 -0.36 1.92
CA VAL A 705 -20.27 -1.16 0.69
C VAL A 705 -19.06 -0.85 -0.18
N ASP A 706 -18.89 0.42 -0.54
CA ASP A 706 -17.83 0.88 -1.45
C ASP A 706 -17.25 2.26 -1.04
N PRO A 707 -16.88 2.46 0.24
CA PRO A 707 -16.23 3.69 0.68
C PRO A 707 -14.90 3.90 -0.07
N PRO A 708 -14.54 5.12 -0.49
CA PRO A 708 -13.24 5.35 -1.10
C PRO A 708 -12.13 4.97 -0.11
N TYR A 709 -11.06 4.35 -0.63
CA TYR A 709 -9.93 3.87 0.17
C TYR A 709 -8.75 4.81 -0.05
N LEU A 710 -8.53 5.71 0.89
CA LEU A 710 -7.68 6.89 0.76
C LEU A 710 -6.57 6.87 1.82
N ASN A 711 -5.54 7.71 1.64
CA ASN A 711 -4.55 7.98 2.69
C ASN A 711 -4.75 9.37 3.33
N THR A 712 -5.52 10.25 2.68
CA THR A 712 -5.83 11.59 3.17
C THR A 712 -7.33 11.89 3.04
N VAL A 713 -7.96 12.31 4.14
CA VAL A 713 -9.40 12.64 4.22
C VAL A 713 -9.61 14.10 4.56
N ILE A 714 -10.52 14.79 3.86
CA ILE A 714 -10.87 16.17 4.16
C ILE A 714 -11.94 16.19 5.25
N VAL A 715 -11.62 16.73 6.42
CA VAL A 715 -12.61 17.02 7.46
C VAL A 715 -13.22 18.38 7.13
N PRO A 716 -14.52 18.45 6.80
CA PRO A 716 -15.13 19.70 6.36
C PRO A 716 -15.21 20.71 7.51
N ILE A 717 -15.17 21.99 7.16
CA ILE A 717 -15.55 23.07 8.10
C ILE A 717 -16.94 22.77 8.68
N ASN A 718 -17.14 23.05 9.97
CA ASN A 718 -18.41 22.79 10.65
C ASN A 718 -18.90 21.35 10.48
N GLY A 719 -18.01 20.34 10.45
CA GLY A 719 -18.44 18.97 10.22
C GLY A 719 -17.47 17.91 10.71
N TRP A 720 -17.69 16.70 10.23
CA TRP A 720 -16.94 15.51 10.62
C TRP A 720 -16.73 14.56 9.44
N ALA A 721 -15.69 13.72 9.54
CA ALA A 721 -15.42 12.62 8.64
C ALA A 721 -15.08 11.36 9.44
N ALA A 722 -15.57 10.19 9.01
CA ALA A 722 -15.34 8.91 9.67
C ALA A 722 -14.55 7.97 8.77
N ILE A 723 -13.53 7.32 9.34
CA ILE A 723 -12.66 6.37 8.63
C ILE A 723 -12.54 5.04 9.37
N ARG A 724 -12.21 3.96 8.64
CA ARG A 724 -11.84 2.66 9.21
C ARG A 724 -10.59 2.08 8.58
N PHE A 725 -9.72 1.50 9.40
CA PHE A 725 -8.58 0.70 8.94
C PHE A 725 -8.27 -0.43 9.92
N VAL A 726 -7.39 -1.35 9.51
CA VAL A 726 -6.90 -2.44 10.37
C VAL A 726 -5.43 -2.21 10.64
N ALA A 727 -5.03 -2.16 11.92
CA ALA A 727 -3.66 -1.89 12.35
C ALA A 727 -2.75 -3.11 12.19
N VAL A 728 -2.43 -3.48 10.94
CA VAL A 728 -1.63 -4.66 10.58
C VAL A 728 -0.19 -4.35 10.15
N ASN A 729 0.25 -3.10 10.34
CA ASN A 729 1.58 -2.64 9.99
C ASN A 729 2.33 -2.26 11.28
N PRO A 730 3.15 -3.15 11.87
CA PRO A 730 3.86 -2.91 13.12
C PRO A 730 4.91 -1.81 12.91
N GLY A 731 4.93 -0.83 13.82
CA GLY A 731 5.77 0.35 13.67
C GLY A 731 5.21 1.59 14.34
N VAL A 732 5.81 2.73 14.01
CA VAL A 732 5.41 4.05 14.47
C VAL A 732 4.96 4.84 13.25
N TRP A 733 3.72 5.32 13.28
CA TRP A 733 3.04 5.92 12.14
C TRP A 733 2.46 7.27 12.51
N PHE A 734 2.80 8.28 11.73
CA PHE A 734 2.37 9.65 11.95
C PHE A 734 0.95 9.89 11.44
N MET A 735 0.15 10.65 12.17
CA MET A 735 -1.15 11.15 11.73
C MET A 735 -1.21 12.65 11.96
N HIS A 736 -1.46 13.43 10.93
CA HIS A 736 -1.41 14.89 11.04
C HIS A 736 -2.31 15.58 10.03
N CYS A 737 -2.58 16.86 10.27
CA CYS A 737 -3.15 17.71 9.22
C CYS A 737 -2.10 18.02 8.16
N HIS A 738 -2.47 17.89 6.88
CA HIS A 738 -1.60 18.12 5.74
C HIS A 738 -1.56 19.60 5.30
N LEU A 739 -2.11 20.50 6.12
CA LEU A 739 -1.84 21.94 6.02
C LEU A 739 -0.59 22.22 6.86
N GLU A 740 0.48 22.67 6.22
CA GLU A 740 1.80 22.67 6.87
C GLU A 740 1.84 23.54 8.13
N ARG A 741 1.11 24.66 8.11
CA ARG A 741 0.97 25.52 9.30
C ARG A 741 0.35 24.77 10.48
N HIS A 742 -0.65 23.92 10.25
CA HIS A 742 -1.32 23.19 11.33
C HIS A 742 -0.46 22.06 11.89
N GLN A 743 0.24 21.34 11.01
CA GLN A 743 1.25 20.36 11.45
C GLN A 743 2.28 21.06 12.33
N SER A 744 2.86 22.16 11.84
CA SER A 744 3.85 22.96 12.58
C SER A 744 3.32 23.44 13.94
N TRP A 745 2.02 23.74 14.03
CA TRP A 745 1.37 24.19 15.26
C TRP A 745 0.96 23.06 16.23
N GLY A 746 1.13 21.79 15.85
CA GLY A 746 0.89 20.62 16.69
C GLY A 746 -0.41 19.84 16.43
N MET A 747 -1.03 20.01 15.25
CA MET A 747 -2.22 19.24 14.82
C MET A 747 -1.85 17.83 14.35
N GLU A 748 -1.33 17.04 15.27
CA GLU A 748 -0.72 15.76 14.96
C GLU A 748 -0.77 14.81 16.16
N THR A 749 -0.64 13.53 15.86
CA THR A 749 -0.46 12.46 16.83
C THR A 749 0.26 11.30 16.17
N VAL A 750 0.58 10.27 16.94
CA VAL A 750 1.34 9.11 16.48
C VAL A 750 0.63 7.84 16.90
N PHE A 751 0.51 6.90 15.97
CA PHE A 751 0.11 5.53 16.27
C PHE A 751 1.34 4.64 16.37
N ILE A 752 1.51 4.02 17.53
CA ILE A 752 2.44 2.91 17.71
C ILE A 752 1.64 1.61 17.58
N VAL A 753 1.89 0.86 16.52
CA VAL A 753 1.29 -0.45 16.29
C VAL A 753 2.27 -1.51 16.76
N LYS A 754 1.89 -2.25 17.80
CA LYS A 754 2.73 -3.29 18.38
C LYS A 754 2.98 -4.44 17.40
N ASN A 755 3.99 -5.24 17.70
CA ASN A 755 4.23 -6.50 17.01
C ASN A 755 3.05 -7.47 17.21
N GLY A 756 2.79 -8.27 16.19
CA GLY A 756 1.94 -9.46 16.28
C GLY A 756 2.72 -10.69 16.74
N ASN A 757 2.11 -11.86 16.56
CA ASN A 757 2.63 -13.12 17.09
C ASN A 757 3.58 -13.86 16.13
N SER A 758 3.53 -13.56 14.83
CA SER A 758 4.35 -14.24 13.82
C SER A 758 5.51 -13.38 13.32
N PRO A 759 6.59 -13.96 12.77
CA PRO A 759 7.74 -13.20 12.26
C PRO A 759 7.39 -12.15 11.20
N SER A 760 6.36 -12.39 10.39
CA SER A 760 5.84 -11.45 9.39
C SER A 760 4.97 -10.34 10.00
N GLN A 761 4.84 -10.28 11.33
CA GLN A 761 4.08 -9.27 12.08
C GLN A 761 4.97 -8.52 13.07
N ILE A 762 6.30 -8.70 12.96
CA ILE A 762 7.29 -8.07 13.82
C ILE A 762 7.99 -6.96 13.03
N LEU A 763 8.17 -5.82 13.68
CA LEU A 763 9.02 -4.72 13.25
C LEU A 763 10.49 -5.20 13.17
N PRO A 764 11.13 -5.20 11.98
CA PRO A 764 12.53 -5.52 11.82
C PRO A 764 13.45 -4.49 12.49
N SER A 765 14.70 -4.90 12.72
CA SER A 765 15.75 -4.03 13.22
C SER A 765 15.98 -2.80 12.32
N PRO A 766 16.43 -1.67 12.89
CA PRO A 766 16.76 -0.48 12.10
C PRO A 766 17.89 -0.75 11.10
N PRO A 767 17.91 -0.03 9.96
CA PRO A 767 19.09 0.07 9.12
C PRO A 767 20.32 0.53 9.93
N PRO A 768 21.52 0.01 9.63
CA PRO A 768 22.74 0.37 10.36
C PRO A 768 23.18 1.82 10.13
N ASP A 769 22.71 2.45 9.04
CA ASP A 769 23.03 3.82 8.62
C ASP A 769 21.93 4.84 8.95
N MET A 770 21.04 4.52 9.91
CA MET A 770 20.04 5.49 10.41
C MET A 770 20.70 6.81 10.83
N PRO A 771 20.15 7.98 10.44
CA PRO A 771 20.69 9.26 10.86
C PRO A 771 20.68 9.39 12.39
N PRO A 772 21.77 9.87 13.00
CA PRO A 772 21.82 10.05 14.44
C PRO A 772 20.91 11.19 14.91
N CYS A 773 20.31 10.95 16.07
CA CYS A 773 19.96 11.98 17.06
C CYS A 773 21.13 11.97 18.06
#